data_AF-A0A6I7D5Q5-F1
#
_entry.id   AF-A0A6I7D5Q5-F1
#
_cell.length_a   1.000
_cell.length_b   1.000
_cell.length_c   1.000
_cell.angle_alpha   90.00
_cell.angle_beta   90.00
_cell.angle_gamma   90.00
#
_symmetry.space_group_name_H-M   'P 1'
#
loop_
_entity.id
_entity.type
_entity.pdbx_description
1 polymer ?
#
loop_
_entity_poly.entity_id
_entity_poly.type
_entity_poly.pdbx_seq_one_letter_code
_entity_poly.pdbx_strand_id
1 'polypeptide(L)'
;MKKRIKLILIIIGVITLLFPFWLPAFLVSTFSLIDSFNSKILPSSVRFDERNFLLGLWLGSLIMTIVMLLQSWRAKNIYYLCGGGLVLLMALSVSLSVIPTNELEDRRRFVLQNIEQSEWQNYHYFVVNSENEIRNVIRSNQPKALASISAIEKVRIALPGLDYFSDDVIEATKAKEAYLVYTKGTTERAEAVKTLNFYGDWLLNQPDIMVAQALASLSNSNDAQLTQSGINVIAVAPLSPEAWQVLSLTYIAHRSLDAQIEKAMLALMVADTLKQANQGHNDISAQQLLEKAISELTENQRQIYQILQARVIEDRFYRQNSTPPEEVTKLANQRLPVSNAINNDLTTYLEMQSMMGKEYPGEVIVESPNEVKNLTEIRYPTIRKYIPRADVILSVDVDPQGRISGLWVQNSSGVDAFDDQAVKAARHWRFMPNKDGYRQRVTVRFESTRLGWKEYAVKQQSTLIKLVKAYARQDAKGITLTENAYTELKKQAPELDDGREATRSSYDPYSSYYPRLSQQQQEKRAALQAILKELQTLPNGKNNHESWDNSIRFLNEKLALHQDNADIVRTVARFELQYYNVGTNNLANSPKIYPQEKKYWQTLLLNARTHFEQAIALEPDREDVWLGWGITWLDEDPEIAAGAFAKASQQKSKESVGSLMQMLEMRMVIHTLEGARLDRYQTLRARMDMRYLPEGIEVKPSDDYLSDDLTQIQLAQRVIPASDPNSKVIRKPLNNKVVEQSNRTFSTDESPNDFGKNH
;
A
#
# COMPACT_ATOMS: atom_id res chain seq x y z
N MET A 1 45.34 -20.12 -61.69
CA MET A 1 45.05 -18.85 -60.97
C MET A 1 46.07 -17.79 -61.39
N LYS A 2 45.65 -16.68 -62.03
CA LYS A 2 46.56 -15.68 -62.62
C LYS A 2 47.50 -15.09 -61.54
N LYS A 3 48.80 -14.91 -61.84
CA LYS A 3 49.86 -14.42 -60.91
C LYS A 3 49.42 -13.21 -60.04
N ARG A 4 48.60 -12.31 -60.58
CA ARG A 4 48.05 -11.14 -59.86
C ARG A 4 47.13 -11.50 -58.69
N ILE A 5 46.30 -12.55 -58.82
CA ILE A 5 45.38 -12.98 -57.76
C ILE A 5 46.16 -13.57 -56.58
N LYS A 6 47.25 -14.30 -56.87
CA LYS A 6 48.11 -14.88 -55.83
C LYS A 6 48.84 -13.81 -55.02
N LEU A 7 49.30 -12.74 -55.68
CA LEU A 7 49.95 -11.60 -55.01
C LEU A 7 48.97 -10.86 -54.08
N ILE A 8 47.74 -10.62 -54.54
CA ILE A 8 46.68 -9.96 -53.74
C ILE A 8 46.35 -10.79 -52.50
N LEU A 9 46.20 -12.11 -52.64
CA LEU A 9 45.91 -13.00 -51.50
C LEU A 9 47.05 -13.02 -50.46
N ILE A 10 48.31 -12.95 -50.91
CA ILE A 10 49.48 -12.86 -50.01
C ILE A 10 49.46 -11.52 -49.25
N ILE A 11 49.19 -10.41 -49.93
CA ILE A 11 49.09 -9.09 -49.31
C ILE A 11 47.95 -9.06 -48.28
N ILE A 12 46.78 -9.59 -48.63
CA ILE A 12 45.64 -9.74 -47.70
C ILE A 12 46.05 -10.60 -46.50
N GLY A 13 46.73 -11.72 -46.71
CA GLY A 13 47.21 -12.59 -45.64
C GLY A 13 48.18 -11.89 -44.68
N VAL A 14 49.13 -11.12 -45.21
CA VAL A 14 50.10 -10.35 -44.41
C VAL A 14 49.41 -9.22 -43.62
N ILE A 15 48.48 -8.49 -44.23
CA ILE A 15 47.73 -7.43 -43.55
C ILE A 15 46.85 -8.02 -42.44
N THR A 16 46.21 -9.17 -42.67
CA THR A 16 45.38 -9.83 -41.65
C THR A 16 46.19 -10.36 -40.48
N LEU A 17 47.43 -10.75 -40.71
CA LEU A 17 48.33 -11.24 -39.67
C LEU A 17 48.91 -10.08 -38.82
N LEU A 18 49.18 -8.93 -39.44
CA LEU A 18 49.70 -7.73 -38.76
C LEU A 18 48.60 -6.89 -38.09
N PHE A 19 47.39 -6.89 -38.65
CA PHE A 19 46.25 -6.12 -38.16
C PHE A 19 44.99 -7.01 -38.18
N PRO A 20 44.79 -7.93 -37.23
CA PRO A 20 43.71 -8.93 -37.28
C PRO A 20 42.30 -8.34 -37.38
N PHE A 21 42.11 -7.07 -36.99
CA PHE A 21 40.84 -6.36 -37.07
C PHE A 21 40.70 -5.43 -38.28
N TRP A 22 41.64 -5.41 -39.23
CA TRP A 22 41.58 -4.50 -40.39
C TRP A 22 40.36 -4.74 -41.27
N LEU A 23 39.96 -5.99 -41.47
CA LEU A 23 38.81 -6.35 -42.29
C LEU A 23 37.50 -5.96 -41.59
N PRO A 24 37.27 -6.29 -40.30
CA PRO A 24 36.17 -5.72 -39.52
C PRO A 24 36.15 -4.18 -39.51
N ALA A 25 37.29 -3.51 -39.27
CA ALA A 25 37.37 -2.05 -39.23
C ALA A 25 37.09 -1.40 -40.60
N PHE A 26 37.58 -2.02 -41.69
CA PHE A 26 37.28 -1.59 -43.05
C PHE A 26 35.80 -1.78 -43.39
N LEU A 27 35.19 -2.91 -43.00
CA LEU A 27 33.76 -3.12 -43.16
C LEU A 27 32.95 -2.11 -42.35
N VAL A 28 33.28 -1.87 -41.08
CA VAL A 28 32.60 -0.86 -40.24
C VAL A 28 32.76 0.55 -40.81
N SER A 29 33.96 0.91 -41.28
CA SER A 29 34.22 2.23 -41.87
C SER A 29 33.46 2.43 -43.19
N THR A 30 33.44 1.42 -44.06
CA THR A 30 32.66 1.47 -45.30
C THR A 30 31.16 1.52 -45.03
N PHE A 31 30.65 0.74 -44.06
CA PHE A 31 29.27 0.84 -43.61
C PHE A 31 28.93 2.21 -43.04
N SER A 32 29.80 2.79 -42.21
CA SER A 32 29.61 4.12 -41.62
C SER A 32 29.60 5.23 -42.68
N LEU A 33 30.46 5.15 -43.70
CA LEU A 33 30.45 6.08 -44.84
C LEU A 33 29.17 5.97 -45.66
N ILE A 34 28.69 4.75 -45.90
CA ILE A 34 27.44 4.49 -46.62
C ILE A 34 26.25 5.03 -45.83
N ASP A 35 26.18 4.78 -44.52
CA ASP A 35 25.12 5.31 -43.65
C ASP A 35 25.16 6.85 -43.57
N SER A 36 26.36 7.45 -43.47
CA SER A 36 26.53 8.91 -43.49
C SER A 36 26.09 9.57 -44.81
N PHE A 37 26.24 8.87 -45.93
CA PHE A 37 25.75 9.35 -47.21
C PHE A 37 24.22 9.22 -47.32
N ASN A 38 23.66 8.12 -46.84
CA ASN A 38 22.21 7.89 -46.86
C ASN A 38 21.44 8.80 -45.93
N SER A 39 21.98 9.15 -44.76
CA SER A 39 21.34 10.10 -43.86
C SER A 39 21.20 11.51 -44.46
N LYS A 40 21.89 11.80 -45.57
CA LYS A 40 21.72 13.05 -46.34
C LYS A 40 20.72 12.95 -47.48
N ILE A 41 20.36 11.73 -47.90
CA ILE A 41 19.49 11.47 -49.06
C ILE A 41 18.09 11.04 -48.61
N LEU A 42 18.02 10.23 -47.56
CA LEU A 42 16.76 9.75 -47.02
C LEU A 42 16.21 10.72 -45.98
N PRO A 43 14.87 10.88 -45.91
CA PRO A 43 14.22 11.72 -44.91
C PRO A 43 14.55 11.32 -43.47
N SER A 44 14.46 12.27 -42.54
CA SER A 44 14.88 12.07 -41.14
C SER A 44 14.05 11.04 -40.40
N SER A 45 12.79 10.80 -40.81
CA SER A 45 11.92 9.76 -40.23
C SER A 45 12.28 8.33 -40.64
N VAL A 46 13.17 8.12 -41.61
CA VAL A 46 13.57 6.76 -42.02
C VAL A 46 14.61 6.24 -41.02
N ARG A 47 14.22 5.26 -40.21
CA ARG A 47 15.06 4.72 -39.11
C ARG A 47 16.29 3.99 -39.65
N PHE A 48 17.30 3.81 -38.80
CA PHE A 48 18.53 3.09 -39.17
C PHE A 48 18.25 1.71 -39.79
N ASP A 49 17.34 0.93 -39.22
CA ASP A 49 16.99 -0.40 -39.72
C ASP A 49 16.31 -0.33 -41.10
N GLU A 50 15.44 0.65 -41.31
CA GLU A 50 14.75 0.89 -42.57
C GLU A 50 15.72 1.38 -43.66
N ARG A 51 16.67 2.26 -43.29
CA ARG A 51 17.76 2.69 -44.18
C ARG A 51 18.61 1.51 -44.63
N ASN A 52 18.96 0.62 -43.69
CA ASN A 52 19.72 -0.60 -44.00
C ASN A 52 18.93 -1.60 -44.85
N PHE A 53 17.63 -1.73 -44.60
CA PHE A 53 16.74 -2.54 -45.44
C PHE A 53 16.68 -1.99 -46.88
N LEU A 54 16.49 -0.67 -47.04
CA LEU A 54 16.48 0.00 -48.34
C LEU A 54 17.81 -0.16 -49.07
N LEU A 55 18.93 -0.04 -48.35
CA LEU A 55 20.26 -0.30 -48.91
C LEU A 55 20.40 -1.72 -49.44
N GLY A 56 20.01 -2.72 -48.64
CA GLY A 56 20.05 -4.12 -49.04
C GLY A 56 19.18 -4.38 -50.26
N LEU A 57 17.99 -3.79 -50.28
CA LEU A 57 17.05 -3.85 -51.40
C LEU A 57 17.64 -3.21 -52.66
N TRP A 58 18.20 -2.00 -52.58
CA TRP A 58 18.79 -1.29 -53.72
C TRP A 58 20.03 -1.99 -54.26
N LEU A 59 20.94 -2.42 -53.39
CA LEU A 59 22.16 -3.12 -53.78
C LEU A 59 21.85 -4.48 -54.41
N GLY A 60 20.95 -5.25 -53.79
CA GLY A 60 20.49 -6.53 -54.32
C GLY A 60 19.80 -6.39 -55.67
N SER A 61 18.89 -5.41 -55.79
CA SER A 61 18.18 -5.11 -57.04
C SER A 61 19.14 -4.65 -58.14
N LEU A 62 20.11 -3.80 -57.83
CA LEU A 62 21.12 -3.34 -58.78
C LEU A 62 21.96 -4.51 -59.32
N ILE A 63 22.46 -5.38 -58.42
CA ILE A 63 23.24 -6.56 -58.82
C ILE A 63 22.41 -7.48 -59.70
N MET A 64 21.19 -7.82 -59.29
CA MET A 64 20.32 -8.71 -60.05
C MET A 64 19.93 -8.13 -61.41
N THR A 65 19.64 -6.83 -61.46
CA THR A 65 19.34 -6.12 -62.72
C THR A 65 20.54 -6.16 -63.66
N ILE A 66 21.76 -5.87 -63.17
CA ILE A 66 22.98 -5.94 -63.97
C ILE A 66 23.22 -7.36 -64.50
N VAL A 67 23.08 -8.38 -63.65
CA VAL A 67 23.24 -9.79 -64.04
C VAL A 67 22.22 -10.17 -65.13
N MET A 68 20.95 -9.78 -64.97
CA MET A 68 19.91 -10.06 -65.95
C MET A 68 20.11 -9.29 -67.26
N LEU A 69 20.58 -8.05 -67.22
CA LEU A 69 20.90 -7.27 -68.43
C LEU A 69 22.11 -7.86 -69.17
N LEU A 70 23.16 -8.27 -68.45
CA LEU A 70 24.31 -8.96 -69.03
C LEU A 70 23.91 -10.31 -69.65
N GLN A 71 23.01 -11.04 -68.99
CA GLN A 71 22.48 -12.30 -69.49
C GLN A 71 21.58 -12.09 -70.72
N SER A 72 20.75 -11.05 -70.71
CA SER A 72 19.95 -10.64 -71.87
C SER A 72 20.83 -10.33 -73.07
N TRP A 73 21.91 -9.57 -72.86
CA TRP A 73 22.86 -9.22 -73.92
C TRP A 73 23.60 -10.45 -74.47
N ARG A 74 24.08 -11.35 -73.60
CA ARG A 74 24.79 -12.58 -74.01
C ARG A 74 23.88 -13.59 -74.70
N ALA A 75 22.70 -13.83 -74.14
CA ALA A 75 21.78 -14.85 -74.63
C ALA A 75 20.82 -14.34 -75.71
N LYS A 76 20.82 -13.03 -76.00
CA LYS A 76 19.87 -12.34 -76.89
C LYS A 76 18.40 -12.66 -76.56
N ASN A 77 18.09 -12.83 -75.28
CA ASN A 77 16.78 -13.25 -74.81
C ASN A 77 16.09 -12.12 -74.03
N ILE A 78 14.99 -11.63 -74.60
CA ILE A 78 14.22 -10.49 -74.10
C ILE A 78 13.58 -10.74 -72.73
N TYR A 79 13.32 -11.99 -72.35
CA TYR A 79 12.74 -12.32 -71.04
C TYR A 79 13.66 -11.92 -69.87
N TYR A 80 14.99 -11.97 -70.05
CA TYR A 80 15.92 -11.48 -69.03
C TYR A 80 15.93 -9.95 -68.95
N LEU A 81 15.64 -9.24 -70.04
CA LEU A 81 15.47 -7.79 -70.02
C LEU A 81 14.20 -7.41 -69.26
N CYS A 82 13.08 -8.10 -69.54
CA CYS A 82 11.82 -7.92 -68.79
C CYS A 82 11.99 -8.27 -67.31
N GLY A 83 12.71 -9.36 -66.99
CA GLY A 83 13.02 -9.75 -65.61
C GLY A 83 13.83 -8.69 -64.86
N GLY A 84 14.87 -8.13 -65.50
CA GLY A 84 15.65 -7.04 -64.91
C GLY A 84 14.80 -5.78 -64.66
N GLY A 85 13.93 -5.44 -65.62
CA GLY A 85 12.97 -4.34 -65.45
C GLY A 85 11.99 -4.57 -64.30
N LEU A 86 11.49 -5.80 -64.13
CA LEU A 86 10.58 -6.17 -63.04
C LEU A 86 11.26 -6.06 -61.66
N VAL A 87 12.52 -6.52 -61.53
CA VAL A 87 13.30 -6.43 -60.29
C VAL A 87 13.51 -4.97 -59.86
N LEU A 88 13.76 -4.08 -60.82
CA LEU A 88 13.92 -2.65 -60.57
C LEU A 88 12.59 -2.00 -60.17
N LEU A 89 11.49 -2.32 -60.87
CA LEU A 89 10.14 -1.86 -60.53
C LEU A 89 9.71 -2.28 -59.12
N MET A 90 9.90 -3.55 -58.76
CA MET A 90 9.57 -4.06 -57.42
C MET A 90 10.39 -3.36 -56.32
N ALA A 91 11.68 -3.12 -56.57
CA ALA A 91 12.52 -2.40 -55.62
C ALA A 91 12.06 -0.95 -55.43
N LEU A 92 11.66 -0.26 -56.50
CA LEU A 92 11.07 1.08 -56.41
C LEU A 92 9.72 1.06 -55.67
N SER A 93 8.84 0.12 -55.97
CA SER A 93 7.54 0.00 -55.32
C SER A 93 7.66 -0.24 -53.81
N VAL A 94 8.56 -1.13 -53.38
CA VAL A 94 8.83 -1.35 -51.94
C VAL A 94 9.46 -0.11 -51.32
N SER A 95 10.39 0.57 -52.02
CA SER A 95 11.00 1.80 -51.51
C SER A 95 9.97 2.90 -51.27
N LEU A 96 9.01 3.07 -52.18
CA LEU A 96 7.92 4.06 -52.06
C LEU A 96 6.93 3.74 -50.92
N SER A 97 6.89 2.49 -50.45
CA SER A 97 6.07 2.12 -49.28
C SER A 97 6.76 2.40 -47.94
N VAL A 98 8.08 2.61 -47.96
CA VAL A 98 8.91 2.84 -46.76
C VAL A 98 9.33 4.30 -46.63
N ILE A 99 9.54 5.00 -47.75
CA ILE A 99 9.96 6.41 -47.77
C ILE A 99 8.71 7.29 -47.74
N PRO A 100 8.62 8.28 -46.81
CA PRO A 100 7.48 9.19 -46.77
C PRO A 100 7.31 9.96 -48.08
N THR A 101 6.07 10.12 -48.52
CA THR A 101 5.74 10.65 -49.86
C THR A 101 5.81 12.18 -49.93
N ASN A 102 5.70 12.85 -48.79
CA ASN A 102 5.77 14.30 -48.66
C ASN A 102 6.30 14.72 -47.28
N GLU A 103 6.57 16.01 -47.13
CA GLU A 103 7.17 16.58 -45.92
C GLU A 103 6.26 16.46 -44.68
N LEU A 104 4.93 16.56 -44.85
CA LEU A 104 3.98 16.40 -43.76
C LEU A 104 4.00 14.97 -43.21
N GLU A 105 4.03 13.98 -44.10
CA GLU A 105 4.12 12.57 -43.73
C GLU A 105 5.45 12.24 -43.05
N ASP A 106 6.55 12.81 -43.54
CA ASP A 106 7.88 12.69 -42.92
C ASP A 106 7.88 13.25 -41.49
N ARG A 107 7.39 14.48 -41.30
CA ARG A 107 7.27 15.11 -39.96
C ARG A 107 6.38 14.30 -39.03
N ARG A 108 5.17 13.93 -39.48
CA ARG A 108 4.23 13.14 -38.67
C ARG A 108 4.88 11.83 -38.21
N ARG A 109 5.54 11.13 -39.12
CA ARG A 109 6.22 9.87 -38.79
C ARG A 109 7.37 10.08 -37.82
N PHE A 110 8.17 11.14 -38.01
CA PHE A 110 9.25 11.50 -37.10
C PHE A 110 8.74 11.78 -35.68
N VAL A 111 7.67 12.56 -35.54
CA VAL A 111 7.05 12.87 -34.25
C VAL A 111 6.48 11.60 -33.59
N LEU A 112 5.77 10.77 -34.34
CA LEU A 112 5.24 9.50 -33.82
C LEU A 112 6.35 8.55 -33.35
N GLN A 113 7.47 8.47 -34.08
CA GLN A 113 8.63 7.69 -33.66
C GLN A 113 9.26 8.25 -32.39
N ASN A 114 9.33 9.57 -32.24
CA ASN A 114 9.78 10.22 -31.01
C ASN A 114 8.83 9.89 -29.86
N ILE A 115 7.52 9.87 -30.07
CA ILE A 115 6.54 9.47 -29.04
C ILE A 115 6.76 8.00 -28.62
N GLU A 116 6.99 7.10 -29.58
CA GLU A 116 7.12 5.65 -29.35
C GLU A 116 8.46 5.21 -28.73
N GLN A 117 9.54 5.99 -28.85
CA GLN A 117 10.90 5.59 -28.42
C GLN A 117 11.42 6.36 -27.20
N SER A 118 10.61 7.25 -26.61
CA SER A 118 11.12 8.26 -25.67
C SER A 118 10.41 8.32 -24.31
N GLU A 119 10.73 9.38 -23.57
CA GLU A 119 10.08 9.84 -22.34
C GLU A 119 8.55 9.98 -22.48
N TRP A 120 8.04 10.24 -23.68
CA TRP A 120 6.61 10.32 -23.95
C TRP A 120 5.88 9.00 -23.73
N GLN A 121 6.47 7.86 -24.13
CA GLN A 121 5.87 6.54 -23.88
C GLN A 121 5.84 6.23 -22.37
N ASN A 122 6.94 6.51 -21.66
CA ASN A 122 7.03 6.35 -20.21
C ASN A 122 6.03 7.25 -19.48
N TYR A 123 5.88 8.50 -19.93
CA TYR A 123 4.91 9.43 -19.41
C TYR A 123 3.48 8.95 -19.65
N HIS A 124 3.19 8.43 -20.84
CA HIS A 124 1.87 7.89 -21.13
C HIS A 124 1.51 6.73 -20.20
N TYR A 125 2.43 5.79 -20.00
CA TYR A 125 2.27 4.69 -19.04
C TYR A 125 2.10 5.20 -17.60
N PHE A 126 2.85 6.23 -17.22
CA PHE A 126 2.70 6.90 -15.93
C PHE A 126 1.30 7.50 -15.76
N VAL A 127 0.79 8.24 -16.75
CA VAL A 127 -0.56 8.85 -16.72
C VAL A 127 -1.63 7.77 -16.56
N VAL A 128 -1.58 6.68 -17.33
CA VAL A 128 -2.56 5.58 -17.24
C VAL A 128 -2.56 4.95 -15.84
N ASN A 129 -1.39 4.73 -15.25
CA ASN A 129 -1.30 4.19 -13.89
C ASN A 129 -1.77 5.20 -12.83
N SER A 130 -1.41 6.47 -12.99
CA SER A 130 -1.85 7.53 -12.10
C SER A 130 -3.35 7.78 -12.18
N GLU A 131 -3.99 7.69 -13.36
CA GLU A 131 -5.44 7.76 -13.51
C GLU A 131 -6.13 6.66 -12.71
N ASN A 132 -5.62 5.42 -12.77
CA ASN A 132 -6.13 4.31 -11.96
C ASN A 132 -5.99 4.59 -10.46
N GLU A 133 -4.84 5.11 -10.00
CA GLU A 133 -4.63 5.48 -8.59
C GLU A 133 -5.56 6.62 -8.15
N ILE A 134 -5.64 7.69 -8.95
CA ILE A 134 -6.52 8.84 -8.70
C ILE A 134 -7.96 8.37 -8.56
N ARG A 135 -8.42 7.51 -9.46
CA ARG A 135 -9.78 6.96 -9.44
C ARG A 135 -10.05 6.13 -8.18
N ASN A 136 -9.08 5.34 -7.72
CA ASN A 136 -9.23 4.54 -6.50
C ASN A 136 -9.30 5.44 -5.26
N VAL A 137 -8.50 6.50 -5.21
CA VAL A 137 -8.27 7.30 -4.00
C VAL A 137 -9.15 8.55 -3.90
N ILE A 138 -9.68 9.10 -5.01
CA ILE A 138 -10.44 10.36 -5.02
C ILE A 138 -11.65 10.36 -4.06
N ARG A 139 -12.21 9.18 -3.79
CA ARG A 139 -13.34 8.98 -2.87
C ARG A 139 -12.93 9.08 -1.40
N SER A 140 -11.82 8.43 -1.03
CA SER A 140 -11.38 8.27 0.35
C SER A 140 -10.38 9.33 0.80
N ASN A 141 -9.56 9.87 -0.13
CA ASN A 141 -8.49 10.81 0.17
C ASN A 141 -8.23 11.80 -1.00
N GLN A 142 -9.08 12.82 -1.11
CA GLN A 142 -8.96 13.89 -2.10
C GLN A 142 -7.58 14.57 -2.14
N PRO A 143 -6.92 14.90 -1.00
CA PRO A 143 -5.57 15.47 -1.01
C PRO A 143 -4.54 14.58 -1.71
N LYS A 144 -4.60 13.26 -1.50
CA LYS A 144 -3.69 12.32 -2.17
C LYS A 144 -3.96 12.28 -3.68
N ALA A 145 -5.22 12.27 -4.10
CA ALA A 145 -5.58 12.34 -5.52
C ALA A 145 -5.04 13.63 -6.19
N LEU A 146 -5.22 14.79 -5.54
CA LEU A 146 -4.69 16.08 -6.02
C LEU A 146 -3.16 16.11 -6.11
N ALA A 147 -2.46 15.44 -5.18
CA ALA A 147 -1.02 15.28 -5.24
C ALA A 147 -0.59 14.45 -6.46
N SER A 148 -1.29 13.34 -6.76
CA SER A 148 -1.03 12.53 -7.96
C SER A 148 -1.27 13.32 -9.25
N ILE A 149 -2.34 14.12 -9.33
CA ILE A 149 -2.61 15.02 -10.47
C ILE A 149 -1.49 16.04 -10.65
N SER A 150 -1.03 16.65 -9.55
CA SER A 150 0.08 17.62 -9.58
C SER A 150 1.40 16.97 -10.00
N ALA A 151 1.61 15.69 -9.68
CA ALA A 151 2.78 14.94 -10.14
C ALA A 151 2.74 14.72 -11.67
N ILE A 152 1.56 14.42 -12.24
CA ILE A 152 1.37 14.33 -13.69
C ILE A 152 1.77 15.65 -14.36
N GLU A 153 1.24 16.77 -13.88
CA GLU A 153 1.55 18.11 -14.41
C GLU A 153 3.06 18.40 -14.39
N LYS A 154 3.73 18.07 -13.27
CA LYS A 154 5.16 18.31 -13.11
C LYS A 154 5.99 17.53 -14.14
N VAL A 155 5.64 16.27 -14.40
CA VAL A 155 6.33 15.46 -15.42
C VAL A 155 6.01 15.98 -16.81
N ARG A 156 4.74 16.36 -17.08
CA ARG A 156 4.31 16.94 -18.36
C ARG A 156 5.16 18.14 -18.77
N ILE A 157 5.38 19.08 -17.84
CA ILE A 157 6.14 20.31 -18.10
C ILE A 157 7.61 20.01 -18.43
N ALA A 158 8.15 18.89 -17.95
CA ALA A 158 9.54 18.49 -18.18
C ALA A 158 9.73 17.73 -19.51
N LEU A 159 8.65 17.37 -20.20
CA LEU A 159 8.74 16.61 -21.45
C LEU A 159 9.40 17.42 -22.57
N PRO A 160 10.16 16.76 -23.46
CA PRO A 160 10.69 17.40 -24.64
C PRO A 160 9.56 17.82 -25.56
N GLY A 161 9.73 18.98 -26.21
CA GLY A 161 8.84 19.43 -27.27
C GLY A 161 8.77 18.41 -28.41
N LEU A 162 7.67 18.45 -29.15
CA LEU A 162 7.48 17.65 -30.36
C LEU A 162 7.81 18.50 -31.59
N ASP A 163 8.57 17.93 -32.53
CA ASP A 163 9.10 18.63 -33.70
C ASP A 163 8.08 18.73 -34.86
N TYR A 164 6.97 19.43 -34.64
CA TYR A 164 6.00 19.80 -35.69
C TYR A 164 6.09 21.30 -36.02
N PHE A 165 5.48 21.72 -37.14
CA PHE A 165 5.52 23.12 -37.58
C PHE A 165 4.34 23.94 -37.03
N SER A 166 4.50 25.27 -37.01
CA SER A 166 3.40 26.18 -36.64
C SER A 166 2.19 26.03 -37.56
N ASP A 167 2.42 25.73 -38.84
CA ASP A 167 1.36 25.55 -39.83
C ASP A 167 0.49 24.33 -39.52
N ASP A 168 1.07 23.27 -38.94
CA ASP A 168 0.34 22.06 -38.50
C ASP A 168 -0.65 22.43 -37.37
N VAL A 169 -0.23 23.28 -36.43
CA VAL A 169 -1.09 23.79 -35.35
C VAL A 169 -2.17 24.71 -35.89
N ILE A 170 -1.85 25.57 -36.86
CA ILE A 170 -2.82 26.46 -37.50
C ILE A 170 -3.91 25.66 -38.22
N GLU A 171 -3.54 24.61 -38.95
CA GLU A 171 -4.50 23.74 -39.64
C GLU A 171 -5.39 22.98 -38.66
N ALA A 172 -4.81 22.40 -37.61
CA ALA A 172 -5.58 21.76 -36.53
C ALA A 172 -6.51 22.75 -35.81
N THR A 173 -6.07 24.00 -35.62
CA THR A 173 -6.88 25.06 -34.99
C THR A 173 -8.06 25.46 -35.87
N LYS A 174 -7.87 25.59 -37.18
CA LYS A 174 -8.98 25.80 -38.13
C LYS A 174 -10.00 24.66 -38.06
N ALA A 175 -9.53 23.42 -37.94
CA ALA A 175 -10.41 22.27 -37.77
C ALA A 175 -11.15 22.30 -36.42
N LYS A 176 -10.51 22.74 -35.33
CA LYS A 176 -11.15 23.00 -34.02
C LYS A 176 -12.26 24.05 -34.14
N GLU A 177 -11.99 25.17 -34.81
CA GLU A 177 -12.97 26.24 -35.01
C GLU A 177 -14.14 25.79 -35.89
N ALA A 178 -13.85 25.10 -37.00
CA ALA A 178 -14.87 24.51 -37.86
C ALA A 178 -15.72 23.48 -37.10
N TYR A 179 -15.10 22.66 -36.26
CA TYR A 179 -15.80 21.78 -35.33
C TYR A 179 -16.75 22.61 -34.45
N LEU A 180 -16.26 23.64 -33.76
CA LEU A 180 -17.11 24.44 -32.87
C LEU A 180 -18.31 25.10 -33.58
N VAL A 181 -18.13 25.59 -34.80
CA VAL A 181 -19.15 26.35 -35.56
C VAL A 181 -20.17 25.45 -36.27
N TYR A 182 -19.72 24.42 -36.99
CA TYR A 182 -20.60 23.60 -37.82
C TYR A 182 -21.36 22.54 -37.02
N THR A 183 -22.57 22.20 -37.48
CA THR A 183 -23.42 21.21 -36.83
C THR A 183 -23.04 19.78 -37.21
N LYS A 184 -23.29 18.84 -36.30
CA LYS A 184 -23.14 17.41 -36.58
C LYS A 184 -23.91 16.99 -37.84
N GLY A 185 -23.21 16.35 -38.78
CA GLY A 185 -23.78 15.82 -40.02
C GLY A 185 -23.50 16.64 -41.29
N THR A 186 -22.89 17.82 -41.18
CA THR A 186 -22.46 18.58 -42.37
C THR A 186 -21.13 18.08 -42.93
N THR A 187 -20.86 18.40 -44.20
CA THR A 187 -19.60 18.06 -44.89
C THR A 187 -18.39 18.72 -44.23
N GLU A 188 -18.53 19.99 -43.86
CA GLU A 188 -17.48 20.78 -43.20
C GLU A 188 -17.13 20.19 -41.82
N ARG A 189 -18.15 19.73 -41.08
CA ARG A 189 -17.95 19.05 -39.80
C ARG A 189 -17.22 17.72 -39.99
N ALA A 190 -17.60 16.93 -40.98
CA ALA A 190 -16.94 15.64 -41.25
C ALA A 190 -15.46 15.83 -41.63
N GLU A 191 -15.16 16.86 -42.42
CA GLU A 191 -13.79 17.23 -42.78
C GLU A 191 -13.00 17.71 -41.56
N ALA A 192 -13.59 18.59 -40.73
CA ALA A 192 -12.98 19.04 -39.48
C ALA A 192 -12.66 17.86 -38.53
N VAL A 193 -13.56 16.90 -38.37
CA VAL A 193 -13.33 15.70 -37.55
C VAL A 193 -12.19 14.85 -38.12
N LYS A 194 -12.13 14.68 -39.45
CA LYS A 194 -11.03 13.95 -40.10
C LYS A 194 -9.68 14.62 -39.84
N THR A 195 -9.61 15.94 -39.97
CA THR A 195 -8.41 16.74 -39.72
C THR A 195 -8.00 16.71 -38.24
N LEU A 196 -8.97 16.84 -37.32
CA LEU A 196 -8.72 16.72 -35.87
C LEU A 196 -8.19 15.33 -35.49
N ASN A 197 -8.74 14.26 -36.06
CA ASN A 197 -8.23 12.91 -35.84
C ASN A 197 -6.81 12.75 -36.39
N PHE A 198 -6.54 13.28 -37.59
CA PHE A 198 -5.21 13.19 -38.20
C PHE A 198 -4.14 13.91 -37.39
N TYR A 199 -4.38 15.15 -36.97
CA TYR A 199 -3.43 15.94 -36.18
C TYR A 199 -3.40 15.52 -34.72
N GLY A 200 -4.53 15.07 -34.19
CA GLY A 200 -4.66 14.67 -32.81
C GLY A 200 -3.80 13.45 -32.42
N ASP A 201 -3.43 12.62 -33.38
CA ASP A 201 -2.51 11.50 -33.17
C ASP A 201 -1.08 11.92 -32.79
N TRP A 202 -0.65 13.14 -33.15
CA TRP A 202 0.76 13.54 -33.06
C TRP A 202 1.01 14.97 -32.55
N LEU A 203 -0.04 15.80 -32.39
CA LEU A 203 0.03 17.08 -31.66
C LEU A 203 -0.29 16.89 -30.16
N LEU A 204 0.32 15.89 -29.53
CA LEU A 204 0.04 15.45 -28.15
C LEU A 204 0.45 16.43 -27.04
N ASN A 205 0.89 17.63 -27.38
CA ASN A 205 1.19 18.71 -26.43
C ASN A 205 0.31 19.95 -26.68
N GLN A 206 -0.74 19.83 -27.49
CA GLN A 206 -1.71 20.89 -27.80
C GLN A 206 -3.07 20.59 -27.13
N PRO A 207 -3.32 21.09 -25.89
CA PRO A 207 -4.52 20.77 -25.11
C PRO A 207 -5.84 20.98 -25.85
N ASP A 208 -6.03 22.16 -26.46
CA ASP A 208 -7.24 22.51 -27.20
C ASP A 208 -7.57 21.54 -28.34
N ILE A 209 -6.53 21.08 -29.04
CA ILE A 209 -6.66 20.16 -30.17
C ILE A 209 -7.03 18.76 -29.65
N MET A 210 -6.39 18.30 -28.57
CA MET A 210 -6.73 17.03 -27.93
C MET A 210 -8.17 17.03 -27.40
N VAL A 211 -8.61 18.12 -26.76
CA VAL A 211 -9.99 18.28 -26.28
C VAL A 211 -10.98 18.19 -27.45
N ALA A 212 -10.72 18.93 -28.54
CA ALA A 212 -11.57 18.90 -29.72
C ALA A 212 -11.63 17.52 -30.38
N GLN A 213 -10.48 16.83 -30.50
CA GLN A 213 -10.41 15.47 -31.03
C GLN A 213 -11.19 14.47 -30.17
N ALA A 214 -11.00 14.48 -28.85
CA ALA A 214 -11.69 13.56 -27.94
C ALA A 214 -13.21 13.79 -27.99
N LEU A 215 -13.66 15.04 -28.00
CA LEU A 215 -15.08 15.37 -28.14
C LEU A 215 -15.65 15.01 -29.51
N ALA A 216 -14.87 15.13 -30.58
CA ALA A 216 -15.25 14.67 -31.91
C ALA A 216 -15.46 13.16 -31.98
N SER A 217 -14.62 12.41 -31.25
CA SER A 217 -14.65 10.94 -31.21
C SER A 217 -15.89 10.37 -30.52
N LEU A 218 -16.62 11.17 -29.73
CA LEU A 218 -17.88 10.76 -29.08
C LEU A 218 -18.95 10.28 -30.08
N SER A 219 -18.82 10.70 -31.35
CA SER A 219 -19.78 10.38 -32.41
C SER A 219 -19.45 9.13 -33.22
N ASN A 220 -18.19 8.69 -33.22
CA ASN A 220 -17.69 7.57 -34.00
C ASN A 220 -16.35 7.11 -33.41
N SER A 221 -16.34 5.99 -32.71
CA SER A 221 -15.09 5.41 -32.22
C SER A 221 -15.30 3.95 -31.81
N ASN A 222 -14.29 3.15 -32.12
CA ASN A 222 -14.09 1.84 -31.50
C ASN A 222 -13.87 2.04 -29.99
N ASP A 223 -14.45 1.16 -29.16
CA ASP A 223 -14.47 1.24 -27.69
C ASP A 223 -13.09 1.57 -27.09
N ALA A 224 -12.03 0.93 -27.58
CA ALA A 224 -10.67 1.14 -27.07
C ALA A 224 -10.09 2.53 -27.38
N GLN A 225 -10.37 3.08 -28.55
CA GLN A 225 -9.83 4.39 -28.97
C GLN A 225 -10.55 5.54 -28.27
N LEU A 226 -11.83 5.38 -27.96
CA LEU A 226 -12.63 6.41 -27.30
C LEU A 226 -12.09 6.73 -25.90
N THR A 227 -11.91 5.71 -25.06
CA THR A 227 -11.37 5.90 -23.71
C THR A 227 -9.95 6.46 -23.76
N GLN A 228 -9.15 5.98 -24.70
CA GLN A 228 -7.79 6.46 -24.90
C GLN A 228 -7.75 7.96 -25.24
N SER A 229 -8.69 8.45 -26.06
CA SER A 229 -8.79 9.87 -26.39
C SER A 229 -9.04 10.75 -25.15
N GLY A 230 -9.87 10.28 -24.21
CA GLY A 230 -10.10 10.96 -22.94
C GLY A 230 -8.85 10.95 -22.03
N ILE A 231 -8.13 9.83 -22.00
CA ILE A 231 -6.86 9.73 -21.25
C ILE A 231 -5.80 10.67 -21.82
N ASN A 232 -5.73 10.81 -23.15
CA ASN A 232 -4.80 11.75 -23.78
C ASN A 232 -5.09 13.20 -23.38
N VAL A 233 -6.36 13.56 -23.21
CA VAL A 233 -6.77 14.91 -22.76
C VAL A 233 -6.28 15.20 -21.34
N ILE A 234 -6.39 14.26 -20.41
CA ILE A 234 -5.82 14.46 -19.05
C ILE A 234 -4.29 14.39 -19.05
N ALA A 235 -3.65 13.70 -20.01
CA ALA A 235 -2.20 13.71 -20.14
C ALA A 235 -1.66 15.10 -20.50
N VAL A 236 -2.42 15.89 -21.27
CA VAL A 236 -2.01 17.23 -21.70
C VAL A 236 -2.49 18.35 -20.79
N ALA A 237 -3.63 18.17 -20.13
CA ALA A 237 -4.20 19.17 -19.23
C ALA A 237 -4.72 18.55 -17.92
N PRO A 238 -3.87 17.90 -17.11
CA PRO A 238 -4.30 17.17 -15.90
C PRO A 238 -4.93 18.09 -14.85
N LEU A 239 -4.53 19.37 -14.81
CA LEU A 239 -5.11 20.40 -13.92
C LEU A 239 -6.32 21.11 -14.51
N SER A 240 -6.80 20.78 -15.71
CA SER A 240 -8.03 21.36 -16.26
C SER A 240 -9.24 20.55 -15.79
N PRO A 241 -10.20 21.15 -15.06
CA PRO A 241 -11.44 20.46 -14.73
C PRO A 241 -12.22 20.00 -15.98
N GLU A 242 -12.16 20.79 -17.05
CA GLU A 242 -12.79 20.50 -18.34
C GLU A 242 -12.18 19.24 -18.97
N ALA A 243 -10.88 19.01 -18.85
CA ALA A 243 -10.23 17.77 -19.32
C ALA A 243 -10.82 16.51 -18.64
N TRP A 244 -11.08 16.57 -17.34
CA TRP A 244 -11.73 15.48 -16.60
C TRP A 244 -13.21 15.31 -16.96
N GLN A 245 -13.91 16.40 -17.30
CA GLN A 245 -15.26 16.32 -17.85
C GLN A 245 -15.28 15.66 -19.23
N VAL A 246 -14.29 15.94 -20.09
CA VAL A 246 -14.13 15.25 -21.38
C VAL A 246 -13.92 13.75 -21.16
N LEU A 247 -13.02 13.37 -20.24
CA LEU A 247 -12.82 11.96 -19.88
C LEU A 247 -14.13 11.29 -19.43
N SER A 248 -14.93 11.96 -18.59
CA SER A 248 -16.26 11.48 -18.20
C SER A 248 -17.19 11.26 -19.39
N LEU A 249 -17.22 12.20 -20.34
CA LEU A 249 -18.02 12.07 -21.56
C LEU A 249 -17.57 10.90 -22.44
N THR A 250 -16.27 10.62 -22.52
CA THR A 250 -15.78 9.43 -23.25
C THR A 250 -16.27 8.13 -22.62
N TYR A 251 -16.36 8.05 -21.28
CA TYR A 251 -16.96 6.91 -20.58
C TYR A 251 -18.49 6.83 -20.80
N ILE A 252 -19.18 7.97 -20.86
CA ILE A 252 -20.64 8.04 -21.10
C ILE A 252 -21.00 7.65 -22.54
N ALA A 253 -20.15 8.00 -23.50
CA ALA A 253 -20.34 7.66 -24.90
C ALA A 253 -19.90 6.23 -25.27
N HIS A 254 -19.25 5.52 -24.34
CA HIS A 254 -18.75 4.16 -24.55
C HIS A 254 -19.89 3.15 -24.80
N ARG A 255 -19.68 2.16 -25.68
CA ARG A 255 -20.72 1.18 -26.05
C ARG A 255 -21.23 0.37 -24.85
N SER A 256 -20.32 -0.05 -23.97
CA SER A 256 -20.64 -0.72 -22.70
C SER A 256 -20.77 0.27 -21.54
N LEU A 257 -21.64 1.27 -21.70
CA LEU A 257 -21.85 2.35 -20.73
C LEU A 257 -22.01 1.85 -19.30
N ASP A 258 -22.79 0.79 -19.10
CA ASP A 258 -23.09 0.23 -17.77
C ASP A 258 -21.84 -0.15 -16.97
N ALA A 259 -20.77 -0.56 -17.66
CA ALA A 259 -19.48 -0.92 -17.05
C ALA A 259 -18.56 0.29 -16.79
N GLN A 260 -18.88 1.45 -17.34
CA GLN A 260 -18.04 2.66 -17.29
C GLN A 260 -18.65 3.80 -16.44
N ILE A 261 -19.91 3.69 -16.02
CA ILE A 261 -20.61 4.73 -15.22
C ILE A 261 -19.82 5.14 -13.98
N GLU A 262 -19.27 4.17 -13.25
CA GLU A 262 -18.46 4.44 -12.05
C GLU A 262 -17.24 5.31 -12.42
N LYS A 263 -16.54 4.99 -13.51
CA LYS A 263 -15.39 5.78 -13.98
C LYS A 263 -15.81 7.17 -14.44
N ALA A 264 -16.94 7.29 -15.13
CA ALA A 264 -17.51 8.57 -15.54
C ALA A 264 -17.78 9.48 -14.33
N MET A 265 -18.39 8.93 -13.28
CA MET A 265 -18.65 9.65 -12.05
C MET A 265 -17.36 10.06 -11.33
N LEU A 266 -16.38 9.15 -11.21
CA LEU A 266 -15.12 9.45 -10.53
C LEU A 266 -14.32 10.54 -11.27
N ALA A 267 -14.33 10.56 -12.60
CA ALA A 267 -13.76 11.65 -13.39
C ALA A 267 -14.45 13.00 -13.10
N LEU A 268 -15.79 13.02 -12.97
CA LEU A 268 -16.53 14.23 -12.56
C LEU A 268 -16.20 14.65 -11.12
N MET A 269 -15.99 13.70 -10.21
CA MET A 269 -15.54 14.01 -8.85
C MET A 269 -14.16 14.68 -8.84
N VAL A 270 -13.24 14.24 -9.71
CA VAL A 270 -11.94 14.91 -9.87
C VAL A 270 -12.13 16.34 -10.38
N ALA A 271 -12.95 16.52 -11.44
CA ALA A 271 -13.25 17.85 -11.98
C ALA A 271 -13.81 18.80 -10.91
N ASP A 272 -14.77 18.33 -10.10
CA ASP A 272 -15.35 19.13 -9.01
C ASP A 272 -14.30 19.43 -7.93
N THR A 273 -13.50 18.44 -7.54
CA THR A 273 -12.45 18.60 -6.51
C THR A 273 -11.39 19.62 -6.94
N LEU A 274 -10.97 19.62 -8.21
CA LEU A 274 -10.05 20.62 -8.77
C LEU A 274 -10.63 22.04 -8.71
N LYS A 275 -11.93 22.19 -9.03
CA LYS A 275 -12.64 23.48 -8.93
C LYS A 275 -12.72 23.96 -7.48
N GLN A 276 -13.05 23.08 -6.53
CA GLN A 276 -13.16 23.44 -5.12
C GLN A 276 -11.81 23.77 -4.48
N ALA A 277 -10.74 23.07 -4.85
CA ALA A 277 -9.41 23.28 -4.29
C ALA A 277 -8.70 24.54 -4.84
N ASN A 278 -9.29 25.26 -5.81
CA ASN A 278 -8.65 26.34 -6.57
C ASN A 278 -7.29 25.93 -7.19
N GLN A 279 -7.11 24.64 -7.46
CA GLN A 279 -5.93 24.09 -8.14
C GLN A 279 -6.18 23.90 -9.65
N GLY A 280 -7.47 23.89 -10.04
CA GLY A 280 -7.89 23.77 -11.43
C GLY A 280 -7.64 25.05 -12.25
N HIS A 281 -7.24 24.88 -13.50
CA HIS A 281 -7.12 25.96 -14.48
C HIS A 281 -8.30 25.86 -15.46
N ASN A 282 -9.28 26.76 -15.32
CA ASN A 282 -10.43 26.78 -16.22
C ASN A 282 -9.99 27.24 -17.61
N ASP A 283 -10.33 26.46 -18.63
CA ASP A 283 -10.05 26.79 -20.03
C ASP A 283 -11.37 27.14 -20.74
N ILE A 284 -11.47 28.41 -21.16
CA ILE A 284 -12.65 28.95 -21.85
C ILE A 284 -12.86 28.24 -23.20
N SER A 285 -11.79 27.92 -23.93
CA SER A 285 -11.91 27.25 -25.22
C SER A 285 -12.42 25.81 -25.03
N ALA A 286 -11.89 25.09 -24.04
CA ALA A 286 -12.36 23.75 -23.69
C ALA A 286 -13.82 23.76 -23.21
N GLN A 287 -14.22 24.76 -22.41
CA GLN A 287 -15.59 24.92 -21.96
C GLN A 287 -16.58 25.10 -23.11
N GLN A 288 -16.28 25.95 -24.09
CA GLN A 288 -17.13 26.15 -25.26
C GLN A 288 -17.29 24.87 -26.09
N LEU A 289 -16.20 24.12 -26.26
CA LEU A 289 -16.23 22.82 -26.95
C LEU A 289 -17.06 21.79 -26.18
N LEU A 290 -16.96 21.75 -24.86
CA LEU A 290 -17.76 20.89 -24.00
C LEU A 290 -19.25 21.21 -24.08
N GLU A 291 -19.63 22.49 -23.97
CA GLU A 291 -21.03 22.93 -24.09
C GLU A 291 -21.63 22.52 -25.44
N LYS A 292 -20.87 22.74 -26.53
CA LYS A 292 -21.23 22.29 -27.87
C LYS A 292 -21.40 20.76 -27.93
N ALA A 293 -20.44 20.00 -27.42
CA ALA A 293 -20.48 18.54 -27.44
C ALA A 293 -21.67 17.97 -26.63
N ILE A 294 -21.93 18.50 -25.42
CA ILE A 294 -23.06 18.11 -24.56
C ILE A 294 -24.40 18.38 -25.27
N SER A 295 -24.51 19.50 -25.99
CA SER A 295 -25.70 19.84 -26.78
C SER A 295 -25.95 18.91 -27.99
N GLU A 296 -24.93 18.16 -28.42
CA GLU A 296 -24.99 17.21 -29.54
C GLU A 296 -25.02 15.74 -29.10
N LEU A 297 -24.91 15.46 -27.79
CA LEU A 297 -25.14 14.14 -27.22
C LEU A 297 -26.58 13.68 -27.46
N THR A 298 -26.77 12.36 -27.49
CA THR A 298 -28.12 11.78 -27.44
C THR A 298 -28.82 12.20 -26.15
N GLU A 299 -30.16 12.24 -26.18
CA GLU A 299 -30.96 12.60 -24.99
C GLU A 299 -30.58 11.74 -23.77
N ASN A 300 -30.37 10.45 -24.01
CA ASN A 300 -29.98 9.50 -22.97
C ASN A 300 -28.62 9.85 -22.34
N GLN A 301 -27.59 10.07 -23.16
CA GLN A 301 -26.24 10.43 -22.70
C GLN A 301 -26.24 11.77 -21.94
N ARG A 302 -26.99 12.75 -22.43
CA ARG A 302 -27.11 14.06 -21.78
C ARG A 302 -27.76 13.95 -20.41
N GLN A 303 -28.85 13.18 -20.30
CA GLN A 303 -29.53 12.94 -19.03
C GLN A 303 -28.60 12.25 -18.02
N ILE A 304 -27.84 11.23 -18.46
CA ILE A 304 -26.85 10.55 -17.62
C ILE A 304 -25.79 11.52 -17.10
N TYR A 305 -25.21 12.34 -17.99
CA TYR A 305 -24.22 13.33 -17.60
C TYR A 305 -24.75 14.31 -16.54
N GLN A 306 -25.96 14.84 -16.74
CA GLN A 306 -26.60 15.77 -15.80
C GLN A 306 -26.88 15.12 -14.43
N ILE A 307 -27.38 13.89 -14.42
CA ILE A 307 -27.61 13.13 -13.18
C ILE A 307 -26.29 12.88 -12.44
N LEU A 308 -25.24 12.46 -13.15
CA LEU A 308 -23.93 12.21 -12.54
C LEU A 308 -23.31 13.49 -11.98
N GLN A 309 -23.39 14.62 -12.70
CA GLN A 309 -22.96 15.92 -12.17
C GLN A 309 -23.71 16.30 -10.88
N ALA A 310 -25.04 16.15 -10.87
CA ALA A 310 -25.84 16.42 -9.68
C ALA A 310 -25.43 15.53 -8.50
N ARG A 311 -25.12 14.25 -8.75
CA ARG A 311 -24.67 13.30 -7.72
C ARG A 311 -23.31 13.66 -7.15
N VAL A 312 -22.37 14.13 -7.98
CA VAL A 312 -21.06 14.62 -7.51
C VAL A 312 -21.22 15.84 -6.60
N ILE A 313 -22.10 16.78 -6.99
CA ILE A 313 -22.42 17.95 -6.16
C ILE A 313 -23.07 17.51 -4.84
N GLU A 314 -24.08 16.64 -4.90
CA GLU A 314 -24.78 16.10 -3.72
C GLU A 314 -23.80 15.43 -2.73
N ASP A 315 -22.90 14.60 -3.25
CA ASP A 315 -21.85 13.92 -2.50
C ASP A 315 -20.89 14.91 -1.80
N ARG A 316 -20.48 16.00 -2.46
CA ARG A 316 -19.69 17.06 -1.84
C ARG A 316 -20.39 17.65 -0.60
N PHE A 317 -21.68 17.97 -0.70
CA PHE A 317 -22.44 18.54 0.43
C PHE A 317 -22.48 17.57 1.61
N TYR A 318 -22.69 16.27 1.35
CA TYR A 318 -22.67 15.26 2.41
C TYR A 318 -21.31 15.14 3.08
N ARG A 319 -20.21 15.16 2.33
CA ARG A 319 -18.85 15.17 2.93
C ARG A 319 -18.60 16.41 3.80
N GLN A 320 -19.21 17.53 3.46
CA GLN A 320 -19.14 18.77 4.23
C GLN A 320 -20.16 18.83 5.39
N ASN A 321 -20.88 17.74 5.68
CA ASN A 321 -21.96 17.68 6.66
C ASN A 321 -23.01 18.79 6.48
N SER A 322 -23.32 19.10 5.21
CA SER A 322 -24.27 20.15 4.83
C SER A 322 -25.36 19.60 3.91
N THR A 323 -26.47 20.34 3.80
CA THR A 323 -27.62 19.92 3.00
C THR A 323 -27.47 20.39 1.55
N PRO A 324 -27.55 19.50 0.55
CA PRO A 324 -27.51 19.90 -0.85
C PRO A 324 -28.76 20.70 -1.26
N PRO A 325 -28.67 21.57 -2.28
CA PRO A 325 -29.82 22.27 -2.84
C PRO A 325 -30.91 21.31 -3.31
N GLU A 326 -32.18 21.73 -3.22
CA GLU A 326 -33.33 20.88 -3.57
C GLU A 326 -33.33 20.46 -5.04
N GLU A 327 -32.96 21.38 -5.95
CA GLU A 327 -32.85 21.09 -7.39
C GLU A 327 -31.80 20.02 -7.69
N VAL A 328 -30.63 20.11 -7.03
CA VAL A 328 -29.54 19.12 -7.14
C VAL A 328 -30.03 17.78 -6.60
N THR A 329 -30.68 17.77 -5.44
CA THR A 329 -31.22 16.56 -4.80
C THR A 329 -32.26 15.87 -5.69
N LYS A 330 -33.17 16.65 -6.29
CA LYS A 330 -34.20 16.16 -7.21
C LYS A 330 -33.59 15.51 -8.45
N LEU A 331 -32.57 16.13 -9.04
CA LEU A 331 -31.88 15.60 -10.22
C LEU A 331 -31.02 14.38 -9.86
N ALA A 332 -30.27 14.44 -8.76
CA ALA A 332 -29.41 13.35 -8.29
C ALA A 332 -30.22 12.08 -7.97
N ASN A 333 -31.44 12.24 -7.45
CA ASN A 333 -32.37 11.16 -7.13
C ASN A 333 -33.04 10.48 -8.33
N GLN A 334 -32.89 11.03 -9.53
CA GLN A 334 -33.34 10.34 -10.73
C GLN A 334 -32.53 9.06 -10.92
N ARG A 335 -33.20 8.00 -11.37
CA ARG A 335 -32.54 6.77 -11.80
C ARG A 335 -31.76 7.03 -13.08
N LEU A 336 -30.57 6.43 -13.19
CA LEU A 336 -29.84 6.45 -14.47
C LEU A 336 -30.63 5.72 -15.56
N PRO A 337 -30.83 6.32 -16.75
CA PRO A 337 -31.49 5.69 -17.89
C PRO A 337 -30.57 4.69 -18.62
N VAL A 338 -30.18 3.64 -17.89
CA VAL A 338 -29.28 2.58 -18.34
C VAL A 338 -30.05 1.28 -18.59
N SER A 339 -29.70 0.57 -19.66
CA SER A 339 -30.52 -0.50 -20.23
C SER A 339 -30.16 -1.88 -19.67
N ASN A 340 -28.92 -2.10 -19.22
CA ASN A 340 -28.52 -3.39 -18.68
C ASN A 340 -28.34 -3.33 -17.16
N ALA A 341 -28.64 -4.46 -16.51
CA ALA A 341 -28.14 -4.69 -15.17
C ALA A 341 -26.62 -4.85 -15.22
N ILE A 342 -25.93 -4.48 -14.15
CA ILE A 342 -24.49 -4.72 -14.02
C ILE A 342 -24.27 -6.25 -14.13
N ASN A 343 -23.58 -6.70 -15.19
CA ASN A 343 -23.30 -8.12 -15.41
C ASN A 343 -22.29 -8.66 -14.39
N ASN A 344 -22.52 -9.91 -13.96
CA ASN A 344 -21.84 -10.59 -12.87
C ASN A 344 -20.41 -11.11 -13.22
N ASP A 345 -19.93 -10.92 -14.45
CA ASP A 345 -18.78 -11.66 -15.01
C ASP A 345 -17.41 -11.02 -14.75
N LEU A 346 -17.18 -10.52 -13.53
CA LEU A 346 -15.83 -10.19 -13.04
C LEU A 346 -15.50 -11.04 -11.81
N THR A 347 -15.72 -12.34 -11.92
CA THR A 347 -15.18 -13.36 -11.03
C THR A 347 -13.97 -14.01 -11.67
N THR A 348 -12.79 -13.44 -11.44
CA THR A 348 -11.57 -14.24 -11.59
C THR A 348 -10.49 -13.74 -10.64
N TYR A 349 -9.86 -14.71 -9.97
CA TYR A 349 -8.72 -14.63 -9.04
C TYR A 349 -8.93 -14.29 -7.55
N LEU A 350 -9.97 -13.58 -7.12
CA LEU A 350 -10.15 -13.26 -5.69
C LEU A 350 -11.03 -14.24 -4.87
N GLU A 351 -11.85 -15.07 -5.52
CA GLU A 351 -12.76 -16.00 -4.81
C GLU A 351 -12.06 -17.21 -4.20
N MET A 352 -10.90 -17.64 -4.71
CA MET A 352 -10.15 -18.73 -4.11
C MET A 352 -9.40 -18.33 -2.83
N GLN A 353 -9.01 -17.06 -2.68
CA GLN A 353 -8.36 -16.59 -1.43
C GLN A 353 -9.37 -16.29 -0.31
N SER A 354 -10.60 -15.90 -0.66
CA SER A 354 -11.62 -15.58 0.35
C SER A 354 -12.21 -16.82 1.03
N MET A 355 -12.11 -18.02 0.45
CA MET A 355 -12.62 -19.25 1.09
C MET A 355 -11.77 -19.74 2.27
N MET A 356 -10.59 -19.16 2.53
CA MET A 356 -9.68 -19.67 3.57
C MET A 356 -9.30 -18.69 4.69
N GLY A 357 -9.75 -17.43 4.66
CA GLY A 357 -9.55 -16.47 5.76
C GLY A 357 -10.67 -16.60 6.80
N LYS A 358 -10.36 -16.91 8.07
CA LYS A 358 -11.37 -16.74 9.13
C LYS A 358 -11.69 -15.25 9.23
N GLU A 359 -12.98 -14.95 9.36
CA GLU A 359 -13.52 -13.59 9.49
C GLU A 359 -12.71 -12.75 10.48
N TYR A 360 -12.42 -11.52 10.09
CA TYR A 360 -12.14 -10.49 11.06
C TYR A 360 -13.41 -10.29 11.89
N PRO A 361 -13.36 -10.36 13.24
CA PRO A 361 -14.57 -10.32 14.04
C PRO A 361 -15.15 -8.90 14.03
N GLY A 362 -16.38 -8.78 13.55
CA GLY A 362 -17.10 -7.52 13.42
C GLY A 362 -18.53 -7.75 12.94
N GLU A 363 -19.42 -6.85 13.32
CA GLU A 363 -20.81 -6.85 12.90
C GLU A 363 -20.96 -5.97 11.67
N VAL A 364 -21.76 -6.42 10.70
CA VAL A 364 -22.10 -5.63 9.52
C VAL A 364 -23.59 -5.37 9.52
N ILE A 365 -23.96 -4.10 9.58
CA ILE A 365 -25.33 -3.64 9.59
C ILE A 365 -25.60 -2.98 8.24
N VAL A 366 -26.66 -3.42 7.56
CA VAL A 366 -27.10 -2.86 6.29
C VAL A 366 -28.41 -2.13 6.50
N GLU A 367 -28.37 -0.80 6.41
CA GLU A 367 -29.54 0.06 6.50
C GLU A 367 -29.96 0.46 5.08
N SER A 368 -31.09 -0.07 4.62
CA SER A 368 -31.65 0.23 3.30
C SER A 368 -33.08 0.77 3.42
N PRO A 369 -33.43 1.86 2.71
CA PRO A 369 -34.80 2.38 2.69
C PRO A 369 -35.82 1.40 2.12
N ASN A 370 -35.40 0.55 1.18
CA ASN A 370 -36.26 -0.48 0.58
C ASN A 370 -35.71 -1.88 0.89
N GLU A 371 -36.60 -2.86 0.96
CA GLU A 371 -36.22 -4.24 1.27
C GLU A 371 -35.28 -4.85 0.20
N VAL A 372 -34.20 -5.46 0.66
CA VAL A 372 -33.25 -6.24 -0.15
C VAL A 372 -33.70 -7.70 -0.13
N LYS A 373 -34.12 -8.25 -1.28
CA LYS A 373 -34.64 -9.63 -1.39
C LYS A 373 -33.58 -10.69 -1.09
N ASN A 374 -32.34 -10.47 -1.51
CA ASN A 374 -31.23 -11.38 -1.30
C ASN A 374 -30.04 -10.58 -0.78
N LEU A 375 -30.06 -10.26 0.51
CA LEU A 375 -28.89 -9.68 1.15
C LEU A 375 -27.80 -10.75 1.19
N THR A 376 -26.78 -10.59 0.35
CA THR A 376 -25.58 -11.43 0.41
C THR A 376 -24.79 -11.09 1.67
N GLU A 377 -24.22 -12.11 2.30
CA GLU A 377 -23.37 -11.93 3.48
C GLU A 377 -22.20 -11.01 3.14
N ILE A 378 -22.11 -9.90 3.87
CA ILE A 378 -20.97 -8.98 3.76
C ILE A 378 -19.95 -9.44 4.79
N ARG A 379 -18.85 -10.03 4.33
CA ARG A 379 -17.75 -10.38 5.23
C ARG A 379 -17.04 -9.11 5.70
N TYR A 380 -16.59 -9.10 6.94
CA TYR A 380 -15.70 -8.06 7.41
C TYR A 380 -14.35 -8.14 6.67
N PRO A 381 -13.80 -7.03 6.15
CA PRO A 381 -12.54 -7.08 5.41
C PRO A 381 -11.36 -7.44 6.32
N THR A 382 -10.34 -8.08 5.74
CA THR A 382 -9.10 -8.38 6.47
C THR A 382 -8.27 -7.12 6.64
N ILE A 383 -8.49 -6.41 7.75
CA ILE A 383 -7.72 -5.22 8.12
C ILE A 383 -6.74 -5.56 9.25
N ARG A 384 -5.56 -4.93 9.27
CA ARG A 384 -4.53 -5.17 10.30
C ARG A 384 -4.52 -4.11 11.40
N LYS A 385 -5.45 -3.17 11.36
CA LYS A 385 -5.57 -2.03 12.26
C LYS A 385 -6.94 -2.05 12.90
N TYR A 386 -7.02 -1.70 14.19
CA TYR A 386 -8.30 -1.48 14.83
C TYR A 386 -9.01 -0.27 14.24
N ILE A 387 -10.20 -0.49 13.67
CA ILE A 387 -11.10 0.55 13.19
C ILE A 387 -12.43 0.31 13.90
N PRO A 388 -12.82 1.16 14.87
CA PRO A 388 -13.99 0.91 15.72
C PRO A 388 -15.27 0.84 14.88
N ARG A 389 -15.39 1.73 13.90
CA ARG A 389 -16.52 1.83 13.00
C ARG A 389 -16.09 2.36 11.65
N ALA A 390 -16.65 1.79 10.59
CA ALA A 390 -16.52 2.26 9.22
C ALA A 390 -17.92 2.29 8.57
N ASP A 391 -18.37 3.47 8.15
CA ASP A 391 -19.64 3.64 7.44
C ASP A 391 -19.35 3.82 5.95
N VAL A 392 -19.95 2.98 5.10
CA VAL A 392 -19.92 3.11 3.65
C VAL A 392 -21.33 3.41 3.17
N ILE A 393 -21.52 4.52 2.45
CA ILE A 393 -22.82 4.83 1.83
C ILE A 393 -22.73 4.50 0.35
N LEU A 394 -23.47 3.48 -0.06
CA LEU A 394 -23.61 3.09 -1.46
C LEU A 394 -24.80 3.83 -2.08
N SER A 395 -24.62 4.37 -3.28
CA SER A 395 -25.74 4.81 -4.09
C SER A 395 -26.03 3.76 -5.15
N VAL A 396 -27.28 3.31 -5.19
CA VAL A 396 -27.74 2.15 -5.96
C VAL A 396 -28.90 2.57 -6.86
N ASP A 397 -28.72 2.40 -8.16
CA ASP A 397 -29.78 2.49 -9.16
C ASP A 397 -30.38 1.09 -9.38
N VAL A 398 -31.69 0.99 -9.24
CA VAL A 398 -32.47 -0.26 -9.32
C VAL A 398 -33.40 -0.21 -10.52
N ASP A 399 -33.36 -1.25 -11.35
CA ASP A 399 -34.25 -1.43 -12.49
C ASP A 399 -35.67 -1.88 -12.09
N PRO A 400 -36.66 -1.88 -13.00
CA PRO A 400 -38.02 -2.22 -12.64
C PRO A 400 -38.21 -3.66 -12.15
N GLN A 401 -37.26 -4.55 -12.46
CA GLN A 401 -37.24 -5.95 -12.04
C GLN A 401 -36.50 -6.16 -10.70
N GLY A 402 -36.03 -5.07 -10.07
CA GLY A 402 -35.31 -5.07 -8.82
C GLY A 402 -33.82 -5.39 -8.96
N ARG A 403 -33.25 -5.42 -10.16
CA ARG A 403 -31.81 -5.66 -10.39
C ARG A 403 -31.04 -4.34 -10.32
N ILE A 404 -29.76 -4.42 -10.01
CA ILE A 404 -28.91 -3.23 -9.95
C ILE A 404 -28.49 -2.84 -11.36
N SER A 405 -28.76 -1.60 -11.74
CA SER A 405 -28.31 -0.99 -12.99
C SER A 405 -27.20 0.04 -12.79
N GLY A 406 -26.95 0.49 -11.56
CA GLY A 406 -25.85 1.39 -11.21
C GLY A 406 -25.44 1.23 -9.75
N LEU A 407 -24.14 1.22 -9.48
CA LEU A 407 -23.59 1.03 -8.13
C LEU A 407 -22.27 1.77 -7.98
N TRP A 408 -22.16 2.59 -6.94
CA TRP A 408 -20.89 3.20 -6.53
C TRP A 408 -20.93 3.58 -5.06
N VAL A 409 -19.75 3.82 -4.50
CA VAL A 409 -19.57 4.42 -3.18
C VAL A 409 -19.84 5.91 -3.29
N GLN A 410 -20.93 6.36 -2.68
CA GLN A 410 -21.22 7.79 -2.53
C GLN A 410 -20.35 8.36 -1.41
N ASN A 411 -20.47 7.85 -0.19
CA ASN A 411 -19.61 8.26 0.92
C ASN A 411 -18.68 7.10 1.34
N SER A 412 -17.37 7.36 1.28
CA SER A 412 -16.32 6.41 1.64
C SER A 412 -16.18 6.32 3.16
N SER A 413 -15.81 5.14 3.65
CA SER A 413 -15.37 4.95 5.04
C SER A 413 -14.02 5.60 5.36
N GLY A 414 -13.30 6.07 4.32
CA GLY A 414 -11.91 6.52 4.41
C GLY A 414 -10.88 5.39 4.31
N VAL A 415 -11.32 4.14 4.16
CA VAL A 415 -10.47 2.95 4.06
C VAL A 415 -10.98 2.03 2.95
N ASP A 416 -10.23 1.96 1.85
CA ASP A 416 -10.62 1.28 0.60
C ASP A 416 -11.08 -0.18 0.80
N ALA A 417 -10.50 -0.90 1.76
CA ALA A 417 -10.86 -2.30 2.04
C ALA A 417 -12.34 -2.49 2.46
N PHE A 418 -12.93 -1.53 3.19
CA PHE A 418 -14.35 -1.58 3.57
C PHE A 418 -15.26 -1.21 2.40
N ASP A 419 -14.85 -0.18 1.66
CA ASP A 419 -15.56 0.31 0.49
C ASP A 419 -15.67 -0.78 -0.60
N ASP A 420 -14.55 -1.43 -0.92
CA ASP A 420 -14.48 -2.53 -1.89
C ASP A 420 -15.35 -3.71 -1.47
N GLN A 421 -15.34 -4.04 -0.18
CA GLN A 421 -16.11 -5.16 0.36
C GLN A 421 -17.62 -4.88 0.34
N ALA A 422 -18.03 -3.65 0.63
CA ALA A 422 -19.42 -3.21 0.51
C ALA A 422 -19.89 -3.26 -0.96
N VAL A 423 -19.10 -2.73 -1.90
CA VAL A 423 -19.42 -2.76 -3.34
C VAL A 423 -19.49 -4.20 -3.84
N LYS A 424 -18.52 -5.05 -3.49
CA LYS A 424 -18.46 -6.45 -3.92
C LYS A 424 -19.69 -7.24 -3.48
N ALA A 425 -20.13 -7.08 -2.24
CA ALA A 425 -21.34 -7.72 -1.75
C ALA A 425 -22.58 -7.15 -2.47
N ALA A 426 -22.68 -5.82 -2.55
CA ALA A 426 -23.82 -5.13 -3.12
C ALA A 426 -24.09 -5.47 -4.59
N ARG A 427 -23.05 -5.76 -5.39
CA ARG A 427 -23.20 -6.20 -6.79
C ARG A 427 -24.16 -7.39 -6.97
N HIS A 428 -24.30 -8.22 -5.93
CA HIS A 428 -25.13 -9.43 -5.97
C HIS A 428 -26.53 -9.24 -5.38
N TRP A 429 -26.85 -8.04 -4.86
CA TRP A 429 -28.16 -7.76 -4.29
C TRP A 429 -29.23 -7.58 -5.36
N ARG A 430 -30.46 -7.84 -4.93
CA ARG A 430 -31.70 -7.65 -5.66
C ARG A 430 -32.68 -7.01 -4.70
N PHE A 431 -33.36 -5.99 -5.18
CA PHE A 431 -34.31 -5.21 -4.40
C PHE A 431 -35.74 -5.55 -4.80
N MET A 432 -36.70 -4.98 -4.08
CA MET A 432 -38.10 -5.05 -4.45
C MET A 432 -38.36 -4.41 -5.83
N PRO A 433 -39.00 -5.14 -6.77
CA PRO A 433 -39.42 -4.58 -8.04
C PRO A 433 -40.33 -3.36 -7.83
N ASN A 434 -40.14 -2.34 -8.67
CA ASN A 434 -40.97 -1.15 -8.72
C ASN A 434 -41.26 -0.85 -10.20
N LYS A 435 -42.47 -0.41 -10.55
CA LYS A 435 -42.90 -0.19 -11.93
C LYS A 435 -41.91 0.64 -12.76
N ASP A 436 -41.30 1.65 -12.15
CA ASP A 436 -40.43 2.61 -12.85
C ASP A 436 -38.92 2.42 -12.51
N GLY A 437 -38.60 1.53 -11.57
CA GLY A 437 -37.28 1.49 -10.92
C GLY A 437 -37.05 2.73 -10.04
N TYR A 438 -35.91 2.80 -9.36
CA TYR A 438 -35.60 3.91 -8.45
C TYR A 438 -34.11 3.97 -8.10
N ARG A 439 -33.66 5.12 -7.59
CA ARG A 439 -32.38 5.28 -6.90
C ARG A 439 -32.61 5.20 -5.40
N GLN A 440 -31.67 4.60 -4.67
CA GLN A 440 -31.62 4.73 -3.22
C GLN A 440 -30.19 4.74 -2.69
N ARG A 441 -30.04 5.17 -1.43
CA ARG A 441 -28.79 5.09 -0.69
C ARG A 441 -28.88 3.97 0.32
N VAL A 442 -27.85 3.13 0.39
CA VAL A 442 -27.74 2.02 1.34
C VAL A 442 -26.52 2.27 2.21
N THR A 443 -26.71 2.31 3.51
CA THR A 443 -25.60 2.44 4.47
C THR A 443 -25.16 1.05 4.87
N VAL A 444 -23.89 0.73 4.62
CA VAL A 444 -23.23 -0.46 5.13
C VAL A 444 -22.32 -0.01 6.26
N ARG A 445 -22.68 -0.38 7.49
CA ARG A 445 -21.92 -0.06 8.69
C ARG A 445 -21.17 -1.28 9.16
N PHE A 446 -19.85 -1.16 9.24
CA PHE A 446 -18.97 -2.15 9.82
C PHE A 446 -18.63 -1.71 11.24
N GLU A 447 -19.04 -2.47 12.25
CA GLU A 447 -18.71 -2.24 13.66
C GLU A 447 -17.75 -3.33 14.12
N SER A 448 -16.59 -2.95 14.63
CA SER A 448 -15.66 -3.95 15.15
C SER A 448 -16.18 -4.50 16.46
N THR A 449 -16.18 -5.82 16.63
CA THR A 449 -16.40 -6.45 17.94
C THR A 449 -15.13 -6.44 18.81
N ARG A 450 -14.02 -5.91 18.28
CA ARG A 450 -12.81 -5.65 19.06
C ARG A 450 -12.98 -4.39 19.88
N LEU A 451 -12.19 -4.28 20.94
CA LEU A 451 -12.15 -3.13 21.83
C LEU A 451 -10.91 -2.30 21.53
N GLY A 452 -11.00 -0.98 21.70
CA GLY A 452 -9.80 -0.14 21.74
C GLY A 452 -8.92 -0.50 22.94
N TRP A 453 -7.60 -0.27 22.85
CA TRP A 453 -6.63 -0.62 23.91
C TRP A 453 -7.06 -0.18 25.32
N LYS A 454 -7.64 1.02 25.45
CA LYS A 454 -8.13 1.55 26.74
C LYS A 454 -9.27 0.71 27.33
N GLU A 455 -10.28 0.38 26.52
CA GLU A 455 -11.45 -0.40 26.96
C GLU A 455 -11.07 -1.86 27.23
N TYR A 456 -10.21 -2.40 26.36
CA TYR A 456 -9.66 -3.73 26.52
C TYR A 456 -8.88 -3.85 27.83
N ALA A 457 -7.97 -2.92 28.13
CA ALA A 457 -7.16 -2.93 29.35
C ALA A 457 -8.02 -2.94 30.62
N VAL A 458 -9.09 -2.14 30.69
CA VAL A 458 -9.99 -2.11 31.85
C VAL A 458 -10.68 -3.46 32.07
N LYS A 459 -11.23 -4.06 31.01
CA LYS A 459 -11.88 -5.38 31.11
C LYS A 459 -10.86 -6.48 31.43
N GLN A 460 -9.67 -6.39 30.84
CA GLN A 460 -8.59 -7.33 31.03
C GLN A 460 -8.13 -7.32 32.48
N GLN A 461 -7.80 -6.16 33.05
CA GLN A 461 -7.36 -6.03 34.43
C GLN A 461 -8.34 -6.68 35.41
N SER A 462 -9.65 -6.36 35.31
CA SER A 462 -10.67 -6.95 36.18
C SER A 462 -10.73 -8.49 36.05
N THR A 463 -10.60 -8.99 34.83
CA THR A 463 -10.61 -10.43 34.54
C THR A 463 -9.35 -11.12 35.07
N LEU A 464 -8.17 -10.52 34.87
CA LEU A 464 -6.89 -11.00 35.36
C LEU A 464 -6.88 -11.09 36.88
N ILE A 465 -7.35 -10.05 37.60
CA ILE A 465 -7.41 -10.05 39.07
C ILE A 465 -8.30 -11.19 39.58
N LYS A 466 -9.48 -11.39 38.99
CA LYS A 466 -10.37 -12.52 39.35
C LYS A 466 -9.69 -13.87 39.11
N LEU A 467 -9.00 -14.00 37.97
CA LEU A 467 -8.32 -15.21 37.57
C LEU A 467 -7.24 -15.57 38.59
N VAL A 468 -6.33 -14.64 38.88
CA VAL A 468 -5.22 -14.91 39.80
C VAL A 468 -5.69 -15.12 41.23
N LYS A 469 -6.73 -14.43 41.70
CA LYS A 469 -7.33 -14.73 43.01
C LYS A 469 -7.90 -16.14 43.07
N ALA A 470 -8.51 -16.63 41.98
CA ALA A 470 -8.96 -18.02 41.91
C ALA A 470 -7.79 -19.02 41.99
N TYR A 471 -6.67 -18.73 41.31
CA TYR A 471 -5.43 -19.51 41.43
C TYR A 471 -4.84 -19.50 42.85
N ALA A 472 -4.76 -18.33 43.48
CA ALA A 472 -4.24 -18.20 44.84
C ALA A 472 -5.09 -19.01 45.84
N ARG A 473 -6.41 -19.02 45.66
CA ARG A 473 -7.39 -19.74 46.50
C ARG A 473 -7.54 -21.22 46.15
N GLN A 474 -7.00 -21.66 45.01
CA GLN A 474 -7.22 -23.01 44.48
C GLN A 474 -8.70 -23.30 44.19
N ASP A 475 -9.45 -22.28 43.81
CA ASP A 475 -10.85 -22.43 43.42
C ASP A 475 -10.93 -22.95 41.99
N ALA A 476 -10.94 -24.28 41.83
CA ALA A 476 -10.97 -24.93 40.52
C ALA A 476 -12.12 -24.43 39.63
N LYS A 477 -13.31 -24.21 40.21
CA LYS A 477 -14.48 -23.70 39.47
C LYS A 477 -14.28 -22.25 39.05
N GLY A 478 -13.76 -21.42 39.96
CA GLY A 478 -13.41 -20.02 39.69
C GLY A 478 -12.32 -19.87 38.62
N ILE A 479 -11.32 -20.76 38.62
CA ILE A 479 -10.26 -20.81 37.61
C ILE A 479 -10.87 -21.09 36.24
N THR A 480 -11.58 -22.21 36.07
CA THR A 480 -12.15 -22.58 34.76
C THR A 480 -13.09 -21.51 34.21
N LEU A 481 -13.97 -20.94 35.06
CA LEU A 481 -14.90 -19.90 34.64
C LEU A 481 -14.18 -18.62 34.19
N THR A 482 -13.13 -18.22 34.91
CA THR A 482 -12.40 -16.99 34.58
C THR A 482 -11.42 -17.18 33.43
N GLU A 483 -10.84 -18.37 33.26
CA GLU A 483 -10.03 -18.72 32.07
C GLU A 483 -10.86 -18.69 30.78
N ASN A 484 -12.09 -19.21 30.83
CA ASN A 484 -13.03 -19.12 29.72
C ASN A 484 -13.35 -17.64 29.42
N ALA A 485 -13.66 -16.85 30.44
CA ALA A 485 -13.92 -15.41 30.28
C ALA A 485 -12.70 -14.66 29.71
N TYR A 486 -11.49 -15.02 30.13
CA TYR A 486 -10.25 -14.45 29.62
C TYR A 486 -10.00 -14.82 28.16
N THR A 487 -10.27 -16.07 27.78
CA THR A 487 -10.14 -16.55 26.40
C THR A 487 -11.14 -15.87 25.46
N GLU A 488 -12.38 -15.66 25.91
CA GLU A 488 -13.37 -14.87 25.15
C GLU A 488 -12.96 -13.40 25.04
N LEU A 489 -12.46 -12.79 26.13
CA LEU A 489 -11.96 -11.42 26.10
C LEU A 489 -10.80 -11.27 25.10
N LYS A 490 -9.86 -12.23 25.04
CA LYS A 490 -8.74 -12.23 24.10
C LYS A 490 -9.20 -12.09 22.64
N LYS A 491 -10.36 -12.65 22.27
CA LYS A 491 -10.93 -12.51 20.91
C LYS A 491 -11.34 -11.06 20.58
N GLN A 492 -11.58 -10.23 21.60
CA GLN A 492 -11.92 -8.81 21.48
C GLN A 492 -10.69 -7.89 21.55
N ALA A 493 -9.47 -8.42 21.58
CA ALA A 493 -8.26 -7.60 21.61
C ALA A 493 -8.16 -6.72 20.34
N PRO A 494 -7.68 -5.46 20.46
CA PRO A 494 -7.59 -4.52 19.33
C PRO A 494 -6.77 -5.09 18.16
N GLU A 495 -5.69 -5.83 18.46
CA GLU A 495 -4.76 -6.39 17.49
C GLU A 495 -4.35 -7.81 17.92
N LEU A 496 -4.89 -8.83 17.26
CA LEU A 496 -4.36 -10.19 17.33
C LEU A 496 -3.44 -10.40 16.12
N ASP A 497 -2.17 -10.67 16.39
CA ASP A 497 -1.28 -11.28 15.41
C ASP A 497 -1.87 -12.65 15.06
N ASP A 498 -2.29 -12.84 13.80
CA ASP A 498 -2.94 -14.10 13.38
C ASP A 498 -1.82 -15.15 13.28
N GLY A 499 -1.59 -15.91 14.36
CA GLY A 499 -0.57 -16.95 14.49
C GLY A 499 -0.66 -18.12 13.49
N ARG A 500 -1.42 -17.99 12.40
CA ARG A 500 -1.57 -18.95 11.31
C ARG A 500 -0.61 -18.73 10.12
N GLU A 501 0.16 -17.65 10.11
CA GLU A 501 1.22 -17.49 9.10
C GLU A 501 2.42 -18.44 9.31
N ALA A 502 2.57 -19.07 10.48
CA ALA A 502 3.57 -20.11 10.69
C ALA A 502 3.30 -21.41 9.90
N THR A 503 2.09 -21.61 9.36
CA THR A 503 1.68 -22.89 8.73
C THR A 503 1.14 -22.76 7.30
N ARG A 504 1.00 -21.55 6.75
CA ARG A 504 0.47 -21.33 5.38
C ARG A 504 1.54 -20.79 4.43
N SER A 505 2.53 -21.62 4.15
CA SER A 505 3.22 -21.57 2.86
C SER A 505 2.31 -22.22 1.81
N SER A 506 1.35 -21.47 1.27
CA SER A 506 0.63 -21.89 0.06
C SER A 506 1.46 -21.49 -1.14
N TYR A 507 1.81 -22.49 -1.95
CA TYR A 507 2.57 -22.41 -3.19
C TYR A 507 2.04 -21.30 -4.13
N ASP A 508 2.72 -20.15 -4.15
CA ASP A 508 2.58 -19.13 -5.19
C ASP A 508 3.79 -19.27 -6.13
N PRO A 509 3.59 -19.65 -7.41
CA PRO A 509 4.68 -19.88 -8.35
C PRO A 509 5.45 -18.60 -8.75
N TYR A 510 5.03 -17.43 -8.27
CA TYR A 510 5.74 -16.16 -8.45
C TYR A 510 6.28 -15.54 -7.14
N SER A 511 6.24 -16.24 -6.01
CA SER A 511 6.71 -15.72 -4.72
C SER A 511 8.23 -15.74 -4.53
N SER A 512 9.02 -15.94 -5.58
CA SER A 512 10.48 -16.10 -5.49
C SER A 512 11.25 -14.82 -5.16
N TYR A 513 10.58 -13.75 -4.70
CA TYR A 513 11.27 -12.48 -4.42
C TYR A 513 11.19 -11.90 -3.01
N TYR A 514 10.26 -12.26 -2.10
CA TYR A 514 10.37 -11.79 -0.70
C TYR A 514 9.60 -12.66 0.32
N PRO A 515 10.23 -13.11 1.43
CA PRO A 515 9.52 -13.60 2.60
C PRO A 515 9.09 -12.41 3.48
N ARG A 516 7.91 -11.82 3.23
CA ARG A 516 7.39 -10.66 4.00
C ARG A 516 7.20 -10.92 5.50
N LEU A 517 7.08 -12.18 5.91
CA LEU A 517 6.89 -12.62 7.30
C LEU A 517 8.13 -12.48 8.19
N SER A 518 9.33 -12.72 7.63
CA SER A 518 10.57 -12.43 8.38
C SER A 518 10.77 -10.95 8.54
N GLN A 519 10.31 -10.14 7.57
CA GLN A 519 10.52 -8.70 7.57
C GLN A 519 9.77 -7.99 8.70
N GLN A 520 8.52 -8.33 8.99
CA GLN A 520 7.75 -7.65 10.05
C GLN A 520 8.27 -7.99 11.47
N GLN A 521 8.66 -9.24 11.71
CA GLN A 521 9.33 -9.62 12.97
C GLN A 521 10.72 -8.97 13.07
N GLN A 522 11.45 -8.88 11.97
CA GLN A 522 12.72 -8.14 11.90
C GLN A 522 12.50 -6.64 12.14
N GLU A 523 11.43 -6.03 11.64
CA GLU A 523 11.08 -4.63 11.85
C GLU A 523 10.71 -4.36 13.32
N LYS A 524 9.90 -5.21 13.96
CA LYS A 524 9.58 -5.09 15.39
C LYS A 524 10.82 -5.22 16.28
N ARG A 525 11.72 -6.16 15.95
CA ARG A 525 13.02 -6.31 16.65
C ARG A 525 13.97 -5.15 16.37
N ALA A 526 14.04 -4.68 15.13
CA ALA A 526 14.86 -3.53 14.74
C ALA A 526 14.39 -2.24 15.43
N ALA A 527 13.08 -2.06 15.60
CA ALA A 527 12.51 -0.94 16.34
C ALA A 527 12.96 -0.94 17.81
N LEU A 528 12.90 -2.09 18.49
CA LEU A 528 13.43 -2.22 19.85
C LEU A 528 14.94 -1.92 19.90
N GLN A 529 15.73 -2.50 18.99
CA GLN A 529 17.17 -2.26 18.94
C GLN A 529 17.52 -0.79 18.71
N ALA A 530 16.78 -0.10 17.85
CA ALA A 530 16.94 1.34 17.63
C ALA A 530 16.62 2.15 18.89
N ILE A 531 15.51 1.84 19.57
CA ILE A 531 15.12 2.49 20.83
C ILE A 531 16.18 2.26 21.91
N LEU A 532 16.69 1.04 22.06
CA LEU A 532 17.73 0.73 23.04
C LEU A 532 19.05 1.46 22.75
N LYS A 533 19.42 1.57 21.47
CA LYS A 533 20.59 2.34 21.05
C LYS A 533 20.44 3.83 21.35
N GLU A 534 19.28 4.42 21.06
CA GLU A 534 18.97 5.80 21.41
C GLU A 534 18.99 6.02 22.93
N LEU A 535 18.41 5.08 23.70
CA LEU A 535 18.39 5.12 25.16
C LEU A 535 19.83 5.17 25.74
N GLN A 536 20.76 4.41 25.17
CA GLN A 536 22.17 4.44 25.58
C GLN A 536 22.83 5.81 25.34
N THR A 537 22.38 6.56 24.34
CA THR A 537 22.93 7.89 24.00
C THR A 537 22.33 9.04 24.81
N LEU A 538 21.28 8.79 25.62
CA LEU A 538 20.66 9.85 26.42
C LEU A 538 21.67 10.45 27.41
N PRO A 539 21.73 11.79 27.55
CA PRO A 539 22.64 12.43 28.48
C PRO A 539 22.37 11.96 29.91
N ASN A 540 23.44 11.82 30.71
CA ASN A 540 23.30 11.53 32.12
C ASN A 540 22.63 12.72 32.84
N GLY A 541 21.69 12.41 33.73
CA GLY A 541 21.10 13.40 34.62
C GLY A 541 22.11 13.88 35.66
N LYS A 542 21.78 14.95 36.38
CA LYS A 542 22.66 15.50 37.44
C LYS A 542 22.85 14.53 38.60
N ASN A 543 21.95 13.56 38.74
CA ASN A 543 22.01 12.50 39.72
C ASN A 543 21.35 11.22 39.15
N ASN A 544 21.34 10.16 39.95
CA ASN A 544 20.78 8.87 39.54
C ASN A 544 19.27 8.94 39.26
N HIS A 545 18.50 9.66 40.09
CA HIS A 545 17.06 9.86 39.91
C HIS A 545 16.74 10.50 38.55
N GLU A 546 17.38 11.63 38.22
CA GLU A 546 17.18 12.32 36.95
C GLU A 546 17.55 11.43 35.75
N SER A 547 18.56 10.57 35.89
CA SER A 547 18.96 9.65 34.82
C SER A 547 17.91 8.57 34.56
N TRP A 548 17.29 8.03 35.62
CA TRP A 548 16.18 7.08 35.51
C TRP A 548 14.91 7.74 34.97
N ASP A 549 14.56 8.92 35.49
CA ASP A 549 13.35 9.65 35.11
C ASP A 549 13.38 10.07 33.62
N ASN A 550 14.53 10.56 33.13
CA ASN A 550 14.73 10.85 31.71
C ASN A 550 14.57 9.60 30.82
N SER A 551 15.08 8.46 31.28
CA SER A 551 15.00 7.18 30.55
C SER A 551 13.56 6.67 30.46
N ILE A 552 12.80 6.75 31.57
CA ILE A 552 11.39 6.34 31.60
C ILE A 552 10.53 7.25 30.73
N ARG A 553 10.74 8.58 30.79
CA ARG A 553 10.02 9.50 29.91
C ARG A 553 10.26 9.17 28.44
N PHE A 554 11.51 8.96 28.05
CA PHE A 554 11.86 8.55 26.69
C PHE A 554 11.19 7.23 26.28
N LEU A 555 11.27 6.20 27.13
CA LEU A 555 10.67 4.90 26.86
C LEU A 555 9.14 4.97 26.72
N ASN A 556 8.48 5.77 27.57
CA ASN A 556 7.03 5.96 27.51
C ASN A 556 6.60 6.74 26.25
N GLU A 557 7.39 7.73 25.80
CA GLU A 557 7.16 8.42 24.52
C GLU A 557 7.26 7.44 23.34
N LYS A 558 8.25 6.54 23.33
CA LYS A 558 8.40 5.53 22.28
C LYS A 558 7.30 4.48 22.34
N LEU A 559 6.92 4.03 23.54
CA LEU A 559 5.85 3.07 23.74
C LEU A 559 4.50 3.59 23.19
N ALA A 560 4.23 4.90 23.33
CA ALA A 560 3.01 5.50 22.80
C ALA A 560 2.85 5.29 21.28
N LEU A 561 3.97 5.14 20.54
CA LEU A 561 4.02 4.90 19.09
C LEU A 561 4.06 3.42 18.71
N HIS A 562 4.31 2.52 19.67
CA HIS A 562 4.56 1.09 19.44
C HIS A 562 3.78 0.19 20.43
N GLN A 563 2.50 0.51 20.67
CA GLN A 563 1.65 -0.18 21.64
C GLN A 563 1.35 -1.65 21.29
N ASP A 564 1.61 -2.05 20.04
CA ASP A 564 1.43 -3.41 19.50
C ASP A 564 2.72 -4.25 19.50
N ASN A 565 3.84 -3.66 19.94
CA ASN A 565 5.13 -4.33 20.00
C ASN A 565 5.39 -4.87 21.41
N ALA A 566 5.18 -6.18 21.58
CA ALA A 566 5.31 -6.86 22.87
C ALA A 566 6.69 -6.67 23.51
N ASP A 567 7.76 -6.71 22.72
CA ASP A 567 9.12 -6.59 23.25
C ASP A 567 9.39 -5.19 23.83
N ILE A 568 8.87 -4.14 23.18
CA ILE A 568 8.95 -2.76 23.67
C ILE A 568 8.13 -2.63 24.96
N VAL A 569 6.87 -3.07 24.95
CA VAL A 569 5.97 -3.00 26.12
C VAL A 569 6.59 -3.70 27.33
N ARG A 570 7.10 -4.93 27.17
CA ARG A 570 7.78 -5.69 28.24
C ARG A 570 9.02 -4.96 28.76
N THR A 571 9.82 -4.37 27.86
CA THR A 571 11.02 -3.63 28.23
C THR A 571 10.69 -2.40 29.07
N VAL A 572 9.69 -1.61 28.68
CA VAL A 572 9.24 -0.45 29.46
C VAL A 572 8.72 -0.87 30.84
N ALA A 573 7.83 -1.87 30.89
CA ALA A 573 7.25 -2.37 32.14
C ALA A 573 8.33 -2.81 33.15
N ARG A 574 9.34 -3.55 32.68
CA ARG A 574 10.48 -3.99 33.50
C ARG A 574 11.31 -2.81 34.00
N PHE A 575 11.60 -1.85 33.13
CA PHE A 575 12.42 -0.70 33.47
C PHE A 575 11.75 0.19 34.53
N GLU A 576 10.44 0.41 34.42
CA GLU A 576 9.65 1.12 35.42
C GLU A 576 9.63 0.40 36.77
N LEU A 577 9.44 -0.93 36.76
CA LEU A 577 9.46 -1.74 37.99
C LEU A 577 10.84 -1.80 38.63
N GLN A 578 11.89 -1.94 37.84
CA GLN A 578 13.28 -1.94 38.31
C GLN A 578 13.60 -0.60 39.00
N TYR A 579 13.23 0.51 38.37
CA TYR A 579 13.44 1.81 38.95
C TYR A 579 12.63 2.05 40.22
N TYR A 580 11.37 1.59 40.26
CA TYR A 580 10.58 1.62 41.47
C TYR A 580 11.31 0.91 42.62
N ASN A 581 11.85 -0.29 42.40
CA ASN A 581 12.57 -1.04 43.44
C ASN A 581 13.86 -0.32 43.86
N VAL A 582 14.71 0.07 42.91
CA VAL A 582 15.98 0.76 43.18
C VAL A 582 15.75 2.07 43.92
N GLY A 583 14.78 2.85 43.46
CA GLY A 583 14.48 4.17 44.02
C GLY A 583 13.91 4.09 45.43
N THR A 584 12.96 3.18 45.67
CA THR A 584 12.38 2.99 47.01
C THR A 584 13.38 2.40 48.01
N ASN A 585 14.23 1.45 47.60
CA ASN A 585 15.30 0.90 48.45
C ASN A 585 16.30 1.98 48.89
N ASN A 586 16.66 2.89 47.99
CA ASN A 586 17.66 3.93 48.26
C ASN A 586 17.09 5.21 48.87
N LEU A 587 15.76 5.37 48.89
CA LEU A 587 15.08 6.58 49.35
C LEU A 587 15.50 6.99 50.77
N ALA A 588 15.61 6.01 51.68
CA ALA A 588 15.99 6.25 53.08
C ALA A 588 17.45 6.67 53.25
N ASN A 589 18.34 6.16 52.40
CA ASN A 589 19.79 6.41 52.48
C ASN A 589 20.21 7.67 51.70
N SER A 590 19.43 8.05 50.68
CA SER A 590 19.73 9.18 49.78
C SER A 590 18.49 10.05 49.53
N PRO A 591 17.89 10.64 50.58
CA PRO A 591 16.62 11.35 50.46
C PRO A 591 16.68 12.64 49.62
N LYS A 592 17.89 13.18 49.41
CA LYS A 592 18.13 14.36 48.55
C LYS A 592 18.20 14.02 47.06
N ILE A 593 18.34 12.74 46.71
CA ILE A 593 18.45 12.27 45.32
C ILE A 593 17.08 11.79 44.82
N TYR A 594 16.33 11.07 45.65
CA TYR A 594 15.08 10.42 45.25
C TYR A 594 13.83 11.15 45.77
N PRO A 595 12.71 11.17 44.99
CA PRO A 595 11.46 11.80 45.39
C PRO A 595 10.89 11.25 46.69
N GLN A 596 10.60 12.15 47.64
CA GLN A 596 10.00 11.79 48.94
C GLN A 596 8.49 11.58 48.84
N GLU A 597 7.85 12.08 47.78
CA GLU A 597 6.42 11.97 47.61
C GLU A 597 5.99 10.52 47.34
N LYS A 598 5.24 9.94 48.27
CA LYS A 598 4.68 8.58 48.11
C LYS A 598 3.89 8.42 46.81
N LYS A 599 3.20 9.49 46.37
CA LYS A 599 2.41 9.52 45.14
C LYS A 599 3.25 9.27 43.88
N TYR A 600 4.50 9.74 43.83
CA TYR A 600 5.39 9.50 42.70
C TYR A 600 5.63 7.99 42.50
N TRP A 601 6.05 7.30 43.57
CA TRP A 601 6.32 5.86 43.53
C TRP A 601 5.06 5.04 43.26
N GLN A 602 3.91 5.45 43.79
CA GLN A 602 2.62 4.82 43.49
C GLN A 602 2.25 4.95 42.01
N THR A 603 2.49 6.10 41.41
CA THR A 603 2.21 6.34 39.98
C THR A 603 3.13 5.49 39.11
N LEU A 604 4.42 5.45 39.42
CA LEU A 604 5.39 4.62 38.70
C LEU A 604 5.04 3.12 38.78
N LEU A 605 4.66 2.63 39.96
CA LEU A 605 4.25 1.23 40.13
C LEU A 605 2.97 0.90 39.36
N LEU A 606 2.01 1.84 39.31
CA LEU A 606 0.78 1.71 38.53
C LEU A 606 1.06 1.66 37.02
N ASN A 607 2.01 2.47 36.54
CA ASN A 607 2.43 2.42 35.13
C ASN A 607 3.04 1.06 34.79
N ALA A 608 4.00 0.60 35.59
CA ALA A 608 4.63 -0.71 35.39
C ALA A 608 3.58 -1.82 35.36
N ARG A 609 2.62 -1.79 36.30
CA ARG A 609 1.50 -2.73 36.37
C ARG A 609 0.66 -2.72 35.10
N THR A 610 0.28 -1.53 34.62
CA THR A 610 -0.53 -1.37 33.41
C THR A 610 0.20 -1.89 32.17
N HIS A 611 1.50 -1.62 32.04
CA HIS A 611 2.30 -2.11 30.93
C HIS A 611 2.53 -3.64 31.00
N PHE A 612 2.64 -4.22 32.19
CA PHE A 612 2.62 -5.69 32.31
C PHE A 612 1.26 -6.29 31.93
N GLU A 613 0.14 -5.66 32.26
CA GLU A 613 -1.20 -6.10 31.82
C GLU A 613 -1.32 -6.08 30.28
N GLN A 614 -0.81 -5.02 29.65
CA GLN A 614 -0.71 -4.93 28.19
C GLN A 614 0.21 -6.01 27.61
N ALA A 615 1.36 -6.29 28.24
CA ALA A 615 2.22 -7.37 27.81
C ALA A 615 1.52 -8.75 27.95
N ILE A 616 0.71 -8.97 28.99
CA ILE A 616 -0.12 -10.20 29.13
C ILE A 616 -1.15 -10.27 28.00
N ALA A 617 -1.65 -9.13 27.49
CA ALA A 617 -2.56 -9.13 26.36
C ALA A 617 -1.91 -9.66 25.08
N LEU A 618 -0.68 -9.21 24.85
CA LEU A 618 0.09 -9.50 23.65
C LEU A 618 0.70 -10.91 23.69
N GLU A 619 1.29 -11.30 24.83
CA GLU A 619 2.00 -12.56 25.02
C GLU A 619 1.58 -13.27 26.32
N PRO A 620 0.35 -13.83 26.40
CA PRO A 620 -0.20 -14.41 27.63
C PRO A 620 0.49 -15.69 28.10
N ASP A 621 1.24 -16.34 27.22
CA ASP A 621 1.88 -17.63 27.48
C ASP A 621 3.34 -17.47 27.96
N ARG A 622 3.77 -16.23 28.23
CA ARG A 622 5.11 -15.92 28.70
C ARG A 622 5.19 -15.84 30.22
N GLU A 623 6.13 -16.59 30.79
CA GLU A 623 6.37 -16.63 32.23
C GLU A 623 6.79 -15.26 32.80
N ASP A 624 7.70 -14.56 32.12
CA ASP A 624 8.30 -13.30 32.59
C ASP A 624 7.28 -12.19 32.83
N VAL A 625 6.21 -12.18 32.03
CA VAL A 625 5.19 -11.13 32.09
C VAL A 625 4.28 -11.30 33.30
N TRP A 626 3.81 -12.52 33.56
CA TRP A 626 3.02 -12.84 34.75
C TRP A 626 3.82 -12.65 36.03
N LEU A 627 5.09 -13.02 36.00
CA LEU A 627 6.02 -12.82 37.11
C LEU A 627 6.19 -11.33 37.43
N GLY A 628 6.48 -10.51 36.41
CA GLY A 628 6.63 -9.06 36.54
C GLY A 628 5.36 -8.40 37.07
N TRP A 629 4.19 -8.75 36.52
CA TRP A 629 2.91 -8.25 37.01
C TRP A 629 2.68 -8.60 38.48
N GLY A 630 2.93 -9.86 38.87
CA GLY A 630 2.80 -10.32 40.26
C GLY A 630 3.73 -9.57 41.23
N ILE A 631 4.96 -9.25 40.81
CA ILE A 631 5.90 -8.45 41.61
C ILE A 631 5.33 -7.05 41.91
N THR A 632 4.54 -6.46 41.00
CA THR A 632 3.92 -5.14 41.24
C THR A 632 2.88 -5.15 42.36
N TRP A 633 2.41 -6.32 42.81
CA TRP A 633 1.36 -6.47 43.82
C TRP A 633 1.89 -6.93 45.18
N LEU A 634 3.17 -7.26 45.32
CA LEU A 634 3.77 -7.88 46.52
C LEU A 634 3.45 -7.16 47.84
N ASP A 635 3.37 -5.84 47.80
CA ASP A 635 3.18 -5.01 48.99
C ASP A 635 1.73 -4.52 49.16
N GLU A 636 0.90 -4.63 48.12
CA GLU A 636 -0.49 -4.12 48.11
C GLU A 636 -1.52 -5.25 48.25
N ASP A 637 -1.35 -6.36 47.52
CA ASP A 637 -2.25 -7.51 47.54
C ASP A 637 -1.44 -8.81 47.28
N PRO A 638 -0.92 -9.47 48.33
CA PRO A 638 -0.12 -10.68 48.18
C PRO A 638 -0.92 -11.88 47.65
N GLU A 639 -2.24 -11.84 47.70
CA GLU A 639 -3.10 -12.85 47.09
C GLU A 639 -3.04 -12.74 45.56
N ILE A 640 -3.11 -11.52 45.01
CA ILE A 640 -2.92 -11.28 43.57
C ILE A 640 -1.51 -11.71 43.14
N ALA A 641 -0.49 -11.33 43.91
CA ALA A 641 0.89 -11.73 43.63
C ALA A 641 1.06 -13.26 43.60
N ALA A 642 0.53 -13.97 44.60
CA ALA A 642 0.57 -15.44 44.64
C ALA A 642 -0.13 -16.06 43.42
N GLY A 643 -1.31 -15.57 43.06
CA GLY A 643 -2.03 -16.07 41.90
C GLY A 643 -1.32 -15.81 40.57
N ALA A 644 -0.67 -14.65 40.42
CA ALA A 644 0.13 -14.34 39.25
C ALA A 644 1.36 -15.25 39.16
N PHE A 645 2.01 -15.55 40.30
CA PHE A 645 3.11 -16.52 40.34
C PHE A 645 2.65 -17.93 40.01
N ALA A 646 1.46 -18.36 40.46
CA ALA A 646 0.86 -19.62 40.04
C ALA A 646 0.70 -19.70 38.52
N LYS A 647 0.16 -18.64 37.89
CA LYS A 647 0.09 -18.55 36.42
C LYS A 647 1.47 -18.62 35.78
N ALA A 648 2.44 -17.87 36.27
CA ALA A 648 3.81 -17.92 35.77
C ALA A 648 4.42 -19.34 35.89
N SER A 649 4.19 -20.05 36.99
CA SER A 649 4.65 -21.45 37.17
C SER A 649 4.03 -22.41 36.15
N GLN A 650 2.76 -22.21 35.78
CA GLN A 650 2.10 -23.05 34.75
C GLN A 650 2.67 -22.84 33.36
N GLN A 651 3.17 -21.64 33.05
CA GLN A 651 3.76 -21.31 31.74
C GLN A 651 5.21 -21.77 31.60
N LYS A 652 5.81 -22.27 32.67
CA LYS A 652 7.16 -22.82 32.64
C LYS A 652 7.16 -24.09 31.78
N SER A 653 8.09 -24.17 30.82
CA SER A 653 8.21 -25.31 29.91
C SER A 653 9.58 -25.98 30.03
N LYS A 654 9.66 -27.28 29.68
CA LYS A 654 10.95 -27.99 29.58
C LYS A 654 11.81 -27.36 28.48
N GLU A 655 12.89 -26.71 28.87
CA GLU A 655 14.08 -26.43 28.05
C GLU A 655 13.81 -25.93 26.63
N SER A 656 13.14 -24.78 26.49
CA SER A 656 13.32 -23.94 25.30
C SER A 656 14.30 -22.82 25.63
N VAL A 657 15.29 -22.56 24.76
CA VAL A 657 16.21 -21.41 24.86
C VAL A 657 15.43 -20.10 25.10
N GLY A 658 14.21 -20.00 24.56
CA GLY A 658 13.32 -18.87 24.77
C GLY A 658 12.84 -18.67 26.22
N SER A 659 12.55 -19.73 26.98
CA SER A 659 12.17 -19.63 28.40
C SER A 659 13.35 -19.22 29.30
N LEU A 660 14.57 -19.66 28.96
CA LEU A 660 15.78 -19.18 29.63
C LEU A 660 16.03 -17.69 29.36
N MET A 661 15.89 -17.24 28.11
CA MET A 661 16.03 -15.83 27.75
C MET A 661 14.97 -14.95 28.43
N GLN A 662 13.70 -15.40 28.49
CA GLN A 662 12.62 -14.74 29.23
C GLN A 662 13.01 -14.45 30.69
N MET A 663 13.51 -15.47 31.39
CA MET A 663 13.87 -15.36 32.80
C MET A 663 15.16 -14.55 33.02
N LEU A 664 16.13 -14.59 32.09
CA LEU A 664 17.32 -13.75 32.14
C LEU A 664 16.95 -12.25 32.14
N GLU A 665 16.01 -11.85 31.30
CA GLU A 665 15.57 -10.45 31.25
C GLU A 665 14.89 -10.00 32.57
N MET A 666 14.11 -10.88 33.21
CA MET A 666 13.47 -10.59 34.50
C MET A 666 14.40 -10.70 35.69
N ARG A 667 15.49 -11.46 35.59
CA ARG A 667 16.49 -11.62 36.65
C ARG A 667 17.05 -10.28 37.10
N MET A 668 17.26 -9.34 36.17
CA MET A 668 17.69 -7.98 36.50
C MET A 668 16.71 -7.26 37.45
N VAL A 669 15.39 -7.39 37.19
CA VAL A 669 14.36 -6.83 38.07
C VAL A 669 14.35 -7.55 39.42
N ILE A 670 14.43 -8.88 39.43
CA ILE A 670 14.39 -9.68 40.66
C ILE A 670 15.59 -9.34 41.56
N HIS A 671 16.78 -9.09 41.00
CA HIS A 671 17.97 -8.67 41.77
C HIS A 671 17.83 -7.30 42.44
N THR A 672 16.87 -6.48 42.03
CA THR A 672 16.58 -5.21 42.71
C THR A 672 15.64 -5.36 43.91
N LEU A 673 15.07 -6.54 44.13
CA LEU A 673 14.24 -6.82 45.31
C LEU A 673 15.13 -6.97 46.55
N GLU A 674 14.77 -6.27 47.62
CA GLU A 674 15.49 -6.32 48.90
C GLU A 674 14.55 -6.52 50.09
N GLY A 675 15.12 -6.93 51.22
CA GLY A 675 14.43 -7.05 52.51
C GLY A 675 13.14 -7.87 52.47
N ALA A 676 12.10 -7.35 53.12
CA ALA A 676 10.81 -8.03 53.24
C ALA A 676 10.12 -8.30 51.88
N ARG A 677 10.38 -7.47 50.85
CA ARG A 677 9.80 -7.64 49.51
C ARG A 677 10.45 -8.82 48.77
N LEU A 678 11.77 -8.96 48.86
CA LEU A 678 12.48 -10.15 48.35
C LEU A 678 12.01 -11.43 49.04
N ASP A 679 11.93 -11.36 50.37
CA ASP A 679 11.49 -12.50 51.19
C ASP A 679 10.05 -12.93 50.85
N ARG A 680 9.14 -11.97 50.64
CA ARG A 680 7.78 -12.22 50.14
C ARG A 680 7.79 -12.87 48.77
N TYR A 681 8.54 -12.31 47.82
CA TYR A 681 8.66 -12.86 46.47
C TYR A 681 9.09 -14.32 46.50
N GLN A 682 10.22 -14.63 47.14
CA GLN A 682 10.77 -15.99 47.19
C GLN A 682 9.82 -16.98 47.87
N THR A 683 9.20 -16.56 48.99
CA THR A 683 8.25 -17.40 49.74
C THR A 683 7.01 -17.72 48.90
N LEU A 684 6.37 -16.70 48.32
CA LEU A 684 5.17 -16.87 47.51
C LEU A 684 5.46 -17.66 46.24
N ARG A 685 6.55 -17.33 45.54
CA ARG A 685 6.97 -18.04 44.33
C ARG A 685 7.25 -19.51 44.60
N ALA A 686 8.02 -19.84 45.65
CA ALA A 686 8.30 -21.22 46.01
C ALA A 686 7.03 -22.03 46.34
N ARG A 687 6.07 -21.42 47.06
CA ARG A 687 4.78 -22.06 47.36
C ARG A 687 3.96 -22.36 46.11
N MET A 688 3.98 -21.46 45.13
CA MET A 688 3.20 -21.63 43.91
C MET A 688 3.88 -22.60 42.94
N ASP A 689 5.20 -22.58 42.82
CA ASP A 689 5.97 -23.56 42.05
C ASP A 689 5.73 -24.98 42.57
N MET A 690 5.78 -25.20 43.89
CA MET A 690 5.48 -26.53 44.47
C MET A 690 4.07 -27.07 44.15
N ARG A 691 3.15 -26.21 43.70
CA ARG A 691 1.73 -26.56 43.48
C ARG A 691 1.32 -26.60 42.01
N TYR A 692 1.84 -25.68 41.22
CA TYR A 692 1.37 -25.40 39.86
C TYR A 692 2.41 -25.69 38.77
N LEU A 693 3.63 -26.07 39.15
CA LEU A 693 4.64 -26.46 38.20
C LEU A 693 4.21 -27.74 37.46
N PRO A 694 4.29 -27.77 36.11
CA PRO A 694 3.96 -28.95 35.33
C PRO A 694 4.84 -30.17 35.69
N GLU A 695 4.25 -31.36 35.60
CA GLU A 695 4.96 -32.62 35.89
C GLU A 695 6.21 -32.80 35.01
N GLY A 696 7.32 -33.20 35.63
CA GLY A 696 8.59 -33.45 34.97
C GLY A 696 9.47 -32.23 34.74
N ILE A 697 9.05 -31.02 35.13
CA ILE A 697 9.92 -29.82 35.10
C ILE A 697 10.70 -29.74 36.42
N GLU A 698 12.03 -29.68 36.34
CA GLU A 698 12.87 -29.43 37.51
C GLU A 698 13.05 -27.93 37.75
N VAL A 699 12.89 -27.50 39.00
CA VAL A 699 13.24 -26.15 39.44
C VAL A 699 14.73 -26.14 39.72
N LYS A 700 15.49 -25.31 39.01
CA LYS A 700 16.90 -25.05 39.33
C LYS A 700 16.92 -23.90 40.33
N PRO A 701 17.22 -24.13 41.62
CA PRO A 701 17.07 -23.08 42.64
C PRO A 701 17.93 -21.85 42.38
N SER A 702 19.12 -22.04 41.80
CA SER A 702 20.03 -20.96 41.37
C SER A 702 19.49 -20.11 40.23
N ASP A 703 18.48 -20.60 39.50
CA ASP A 703 17.93 -19.90 38.34
C ASP A 703 16.68 -19.08 38.66
N ASP A 704 15.89 -19.55 39.64
CA ASP A 704 14.56 -19.01 39.96
C ASP A 704 14.50 -18.26 41.31
N TYR A 705 15.44 -18.53 42.23
CA TYR A 705 15.51 -17.92 43.55
C TYR A 705 16.86 -17.25 43.79
N LEU A 706 16.84 -16.09 44.46
CA LEU A 706 18.06 -15.37 44.89
C LEU A 706 18.61 -15.80 46.26
N SER A 707 18.13 -16.93 46.80
CA SER A 707 18.59 -17.42 48.11
C SER A 707 19.67 -18.46 47.89
N ASP A 708 20.88 -18.16 48.36
CA ASP A 708 22.01 -19.10 48.30
C ASP A 708 21.94 -20.16 49.43
N ASP A 709 21.16 -19.90 50.47
CA ASP A 709 21.18 -20.66 51.73
C ASP A 709 19.95 -21.55 51.97
N LEU A 710 18.86 -21.36 51.21
CA LEU A 710 17.58 -22.04 51.45
C LEU A 710 17.10 -22.82 50.22
N THR A 711 16.72 -24.07 50.43
CA THR A 711 16.04 -24.89 49.43
C THR A 711 14.63 -24.37 49.16
N GLN A 712 14.07 -24.71 47.99
CA GLN A 712 12.69 -24.37 47.62
C GLN A 712 11.66 -24.77 48.70
N ILE A 713 11.80 -25.95 49.29
CA ILE A 713 10.90 -26.44 50.35
C ILE A 713 11.01 -25.55 51.60
N GLN A 714 12.23 -25.17 51.99
CA GLN A 714 12.46 -24.28 53.14
C GLN A 714 11.90 -22.88 52.88
N LEU A 715 12.05 -22.36 51.66
CA LEU A 715 11.44 -21.09 51.25
C LEU A 715 9.91 -21.17 51.32
N ALA A 716 9.30 -22.26 50.86
CA ALA A 716 7.85 -22.41 50.88
C ALA A 716 7.26 -22.51 52.30
N GLN A 717 8.01 -23.07 53.25
CA GLN A 717 7.62 -23.21 54.66
C GLN A 717 7.82 -21.94 55.49
N ARG A 718 8.54 -20.94 54.96
CA ARG A 718 8.78 -19.66 55.64
C ARG A 718 7.47 -18.91 55.89
N VAL A 719 7.37 -18.22 57.04
CA VAL A 719 6.26 -17.28 57.31
C VAL A 719 6.35 -16.10 56.33
N ILE A 720 5.22 -15.71 55.72
CA ILE A 720 5.19 -14.55 54.82
C ILE A 720 5.48 -13.29 55.66
N PRO A 721 6.53 -12.52 55.34
CA PRO A 721 6.84 -11.29 56.05
C PRO A 721 5.70 -10.26 55.96
N ALA A 722 5.43 -9.56 57.07
CA ALA A 722 4.43 -8.49 57.12
C ALA A 722 4.72 -7.39 56.09
N SER A 723 3.67 -6.83 55.47
CA SER A 723 3.75 -5.71 54.53
C SER A 723 4.13 -4.41 55.27
N ASP A 724 5.41 -4.23 55.55
CA ASP A 724 5.93 -2.95 56.01
C ASP A 724 6.78 -2.34 54.88
N PRO A 725 6.29 -1.29 54.19
CA PRO A 725 7.07 -0.59 53.16
C PRO A 725 8.31 0.14 53.74
N ASN A 726 8.49 0.18 55.06
CA ASN A 726 9.62 0.78 55.76
C ASN A 726 10.45 -0.22 56.61
N SER A 727 10.21 -1.54 56.54
CA SER A 727 10.98 -2.49 57.36
C SER A 727 12.40 -2.66 56.84
N LYS A 728 13.37 -2.12 57.60
CA LYS A 728 14.81 -2.31 57.38
C LYS A 728 15.22 -3.76 57.59
N VAL A 729 16.00 -4.30 56.67
CA VAL A 729 17.01 -5.34 56.99
C VAL A 729 18.34 -4.86 56.42
N ILE A 730 19.31 -4.65 57.30
CA ILE A 730 20.67 -4.21 56.96
C ILE A 730 21.37 -5.35 56.23
N ARG A 731 21.65 -5.19 54.92
CA ARG A 731 22.81 -5.86 54.32
C ARG A 731 24.05 -5.03 54.65
N LYS A 732 25.13 -5.68 55.07
CA LYS A 732 26.45 -5.02 55.11
C LYS A 732 26.76 -4.52 53.70
N PRO A 733 27.31 -3.31 53.53
CA PRO A 733 27.57 -2.74 52.22
C PRO A 733 28.50 -3.67 51.43
N LEU A 734 28.15 -3.95 50.17
CA LEU A 734 29.15 -4.36 49.18
C LEU A 734 30.17 -3.23 49.10
N ASN A 735 31.38 -3.52 49.59
CA ASN A 735 32.61 -2.73 49.57
C ASN A 735 32.56 -1.41 48.73
N ASN A 736 32.33 -0.28 49.41
CA ASN A 736 32.28 1.07 48.84
C ASN A 736 33.67 1.63 48.44
N LYS A 737 34.38 0.99 47.50
CA LYS A 737 35.60 1.59 46.93
C LYS A 737 35.59 1.84 45.43
N VAL A 738 34.45 1.65 44.77
CA VAL A 738 34.22 2.21 43.44
C VAL A 738 32.84 2.84 43.46
N VAL A 739 32.78 4.17 43.36
CA VAL A 739 31.57 4.86 42.91
C VAL A 739 31.41 4.40 41.47
N GLU A 740 30.61 3.36 41.24
CA GLU A 740 30.28 2.94 39.89
C GLU A 740 29.48 4.05 39.21
N GLN A 741 30.14 4.68 38.25
CA GLN A 741 29.50 5.42 37.18
C GLN A 741 28.40 4.57 36.55
N SER A 742 27.28 5.21 36.24
CA SER A 742 26.10 4.70 35.52
C SER A 742 26.22 3.30 34.90
N ASN A 743 25.85 2.25 35.63
CA ASN A 743 25.58 0.95 35.01
C ASN A 743 24.16 0.95 34.45
N ARG A 744 23.97 1.64 33.31
CA ARG A 744 22.88 1.33 32.37
C ARG A 744 23.19 -0.01 31.71
N THR A 745 23.10 -1.11 32.44
CA THR A 745 23.36 -2.45 31.88
C THR A 745 22.08 -2.99 31.25
N PHE A 746 21.93 -2.78 29.94
CA PHE A 746 21.27 -3.75 29.07
C PHE A 746 22.39 -4.67 28.54
N SER A 747 22.36 -5.96 28.86
CA SER A 747 23.14 -6.92 28.07
C SER A 747 22.41 -7.11 26.74
N THR A 748 23.04 -6.72 25.64
CA THR A 748 22.57 -6.94 24.27
C THR A 748 23.22 -8.16 23.62
N ASP A 749 23.88 -9.03 24.37
CA ASP A 749 24.55 -10.20 23.80
C ASP A 749 23.55 -11.33 23.50
N GLU A 750 22.74 -11.13 22.46
CA GLU A 750 22.22 -12.23 21.63
C GLU A 750 23.31 -12.65 20.63
N SER A 751 24.38 -13.29 21.10
CA SER A 751 25.31 -14.01 20.22
C SER A 751 25.04 -15.51 20.32
N PRO A 752 24.71 -16.23 19.23
CA PRO A 752 24.43 -17.68 19.29
C PRO A 752 25.66 -18.58 19.48
N ASN A 753 26.84 -18.05 19.78
CA ASN A 753 28.10 -18.80 19.78
C ASN A 753 28.84 -18.63 21.10
N ASP A 754 28.46 -19.36 22.14
CA ASP A 754 29.44 -19.93 23.08
C ASP A 754 28.84 -21.01 23.99
N PHE A 755 28.43 -22.13 23.37
CA PHE A 755 28.44 -23.42 24.08
C PHE A 755 29.70 -24.17 23.64
N GLY A 756 30.79 -23.97 24.37
CA GLY A 756 31.96 -24.84 24.24
C GLY A 756 33.27 -24.22 24.70
N LYS A 757 33.58 -24.39 25.99
CA LYS A 757 34.81 -25.10 26.41
C LYS A 757 34.89 -25.22 27.93
N ASN A 758 34.92 -26.48 28.36
CA ASN A 758 35.47 -26.90 29.64
C ASN A 758 36.91 -26.42 29.79
N HIS A 759 37.24 -25.88 30.97
CA HIS A 759 38.37 -26.33 31.78
C HIS A 759 38.17 -25.95 33.25
#